data_AF-A0A9W9CJT1-F1
#
_entry.id   AF-A0A9W9CJT1-F1
#
_cell.length_a   1.000
_cell.length_b   1.000
_cell.length_c   1.000
_cell.angle_alpha   90.00
_cell.angle_beta   90.00
_cell.angle_gamma   90.00
#
_symmetry.space_group_name_H-M   'P 1'
#
loop_
_entity.id
_entity.type
_entity.pdbx_description
1 polymer ?
#
loop_
_entity_poly.entity_id
_entity_poly.type
_entity_poly.pdbx_seq_one_letter_code
_entity_poly.pdbx_strand_id
1 'polypeptide(L)'
;MRPRLQRLVPLLFVILSLFLSFSSAQFRGSDRAHTQQKPVGQSSDNWGATGRDGEPLWRSRWGNTEGGANPHQGILAFDEAMTLLHKVKPPAAPWYNFDKNSGVLGASAYYAKEVFFLLFMNGPPQPELLTTNPTPKKLGQPLSQAVRLLEEAAAQKNSDALFTLAEINFYGNYTHPRNYSEAFRRYHELATLNGNASAQHMVGFMYATGIGGAVKQDQAKAMLYYTLGAEGGDVRSEMAVAYRQSAGISAPRNCDEAVHFYKEAAKKAIAYMRSGPPGGHSMPRESYRIADDEGGVYGEGASASSSGPNARVGSVHSDAFSSLDDVVEYMDLQARKGDARASFNLAKLNYDGARTSKRDLVAAKKRFLELARMYWTKDGKTKPNVDHITEKLASKAAGYLGRMFLRGEGMPQSFDIAKTWFRRGIEYGDALSQYSMGIMYLKGLGVPQDPVKAAELFGAAADQDLAVAQVRLGALFLDQGDVPVATKYFELAARHGHLEAYYYLAELTHHGVGRDKSCSVAAAYYKIVAEKAELVSTSFPEANEAYANGDLETALVSYMMAAEQGFEVGQANVAYLLDQVKPRLTLSSLVPFMRKQVSLAGDAVLALIYWTRSAEQKNVDSMVKMGDYYLHGLGTSQDKEKAAACYQAAAETMQSAQAMWNLGWMHENGIGIDQDFHLAKRHYDLALETNPREAYLPVVLALYKLRFRSWWNTVTNGNVKSIQEEPVVKKQWTLSEWLSAFLEAELAGWDDYEPDDYDDAHVAGDDYYGDGYHGDEIDSDILESLIILALSGALAFLLYYRAQRQRRQEEERRRREQQQQQLYQGVPLPQEQPQQQGQAQQDRGLFPNPNDPDFLNWVAGGVGH
;
A
#
# COMPACT_ATOMS: atom_id res chain seq x y z
N MET A 1 -6.90 -5.81 -45.12
CA MET A 1 -7.81 -6.72 -44.38
C MET A 1 -7.05 -7.77 -43.54
N ARG A 2 -6.13 -7.35 -42.65
CA ARG A 2 -5.40 -8.25 -41.73
C ARG A 2 -5.36 -7.88 -40.22
N PRO A 3 -5.97 -6.79 -39.69
CA PRO A 3 -5.88 -6.50 -38.25
C PRO A 3 -7.03 -7.07 -37.40
N ARG A 4 -8.11 -7.61 -37.99
CA ARG A 4 -9.28 -8.08 -37.22
C ARG A 4 -9.15 -9.50 -36.67
N LEU A 5 -8.35 -10.38 -37.28
CA LEU A 5 -8.18 -11.75 -36.79
C LEU A 5 -7.35 -11.83 -35.50
N GLN A 6 -6.35 -10.95 -35.30
CA GLN A 6 -5.50 -10.99 -34.10
C GLN A 6 -6.25 -10.65 -32.80
N ARG A 7 -7.36 -9.91 -32.86
CA ARG A 7 -8.20 -9.61 -31.69
C ARG A 7 -9.16 -10.76 -31.32
N LEU A 8 -9.45 -11.66 -32.25
CA LEU A 8 -10.39 -12.77 -32.05
C LEU A 8 -9.70 -14.06 -31.55
N VAL A 9 -8.42 -14.25 -31.83
CA VAL A 9 -7.63 -15.41 -31.37
C VAL A 9 -7.70 -15.64 -29.85
N PRO A 10 -7.53 -14.63 -28.97
CA PRO A 10 -7.64 -14.84 -27.52
C PRO A 10 -9.07 -15.22 -27.10
N LEU A 11 -10.08 -14.64 -27.75
CA LEU A 11 -11.49 -14.90 -27.46
C LEU A 11 -11.90 -16.31 -27.90
N LEU A 12 -11.32 -16.79 -29.00
CA LEU A 12 -11.52 -18.14 -29.53
C LEU A 12 -10.83 -19.19 -28.64
N PHE A 13 -9.65 -18.90 -28.08
CA PHE A 13 -8.99 -19.76 -27.09
C PHE A 13 -9.75 -19.84 -25.77
N VAL A 14 -10.31 -18.73 -25.29
CA VAL A 14 -11.18 -18.71 -24.09
C VAL A 14 -12.45 -19.54 -24.33
N ILE A 15 -13.12 -19.38 -25.46
CA ILE A 15 -14.30 -20.18 -25.82
C ILE A 15 -13.95 -21.67 -25.97
N LEU A 16 -12.81 -22.00 -26.59
CA LEU A 16 -12.36 -23.40 -26.75
C LEU A 16 -12.06 -24.05 -25.38
N SER A 17 -11.46 -23.30 -24.46
CA SER A 17 -11.17 -23.75 -23.10
C SER A 17 -12.44 -23.94 -22.25
N LEU A 18 -13.45 -23.07 -22.42
CA LEU A 18 -14.77 -23.22 -21.80
C LEU A 18 -15.52 -24.45 -22.35
N PHE A 19 -15.46 -24.71 -23.66
CA PHE A 19 -16.08 -25.90 -24.25
C PHE A 19 -15.44 -27.22 -23.81
N LEU A 20 -14.12 -27.26 -23.60
CA LEU A 20 -13.40 -28.43 -23.06
C LEU A 20 -13.68 -28.68 -21.56
N SER A 21 -14.04 -27.64 -20.81
CA SER A 21 -14.42 -27.76 -19.39
C SER A 21 -15.82 -28.38 -19.19
N PHE A 22 -16.74 -28.16 -20.13
CA PHE A 22 -18.09 -28.75 -20.06
C PHE A 22 -18.13 -30.24 -20.40
N SER A 23 -17.20 -30.74 -21.22
CA SER A 23 -17.15 -32.16 -21.60
C SER A 23 -16.48 -33.05 -20.54
N SER A 24 -15.67 -32.48 -19.65
CA SER A 24 -14.98 -33.19 -18.55
C SER A 24 -15.78 -33.21 -17.23
N ALA A 25 -16.83 -32.39 -17.11
CA ALA A 25 -17.70 -32.32 -15.94
C ALA A 25 -18.67 -33.51 -15.77
N GLN A 26 -18.72 -34.45 -16.72
CA GLN A 26 -19.60 -35.63 -16.63
C GLN A 26 -18.98 -36.86 -15.92
N PHE A 27 -17.76 -36.76 -15.39
CA PHE A 27 -17.14 -37.87 -14.65
C PHE A 27 -16.62 -37.43 -13.28
N ARG A 28 -17.51 -37.47 -12.27
CA ARG A 28 -17.24 -37.90 -10.88
C ARG A 28 -18.47 -37.66 -10.01
N GLY A 29 -19.32 -38.69 -9.94
CA GLY A 29 -20.26 -38.88 -8.84
C GLY A 29 -19.59 -39.60 -7.66
N SER A 30 -20.22 -39.45 -6.50
CA SER A 30 -19.99 -40.09 -5.19
C SER A 30 -18.67 -39.78 -4.46
N ASP A 31 -18.73 -38.84 -3.51
CA ASP A 31 -18.74 -39.21 -2.09
C ASP A 31 -19.18 -38.01 -1.24
N ARG A 32 -20.42 -38.07 -0.75
CA ARG A 32 -20.92 -37.21 0.33
C ARG A 32 -20.83 -38.00 1.62
N ALA A 33 -19.87 -37.65 2.46
CA ALA A 33 -19.92 -38.00 3.89
C ALA A 33 -20.12 -36.72 4.69
N HIS A 34 -21.36 -36.45 5.09
CA HIS A 34 -21.66 -35.51 6.15
C HIS A 34 -21.05 -36.05 7.45
N THR A 35 -20.09 -35.33 8.03
CA THR A 35 -19.74 -35.51 9.44
C THR A 35 -20.07 -34.23 10.18
N GLN A 36 -21.10 -34.30 11.01
CA GLN A 36 -21.43 -33.29 12.00
C GLN A 36 -20.25 -33.15 12.98
N GLN A 37 -19.59 -32.00 12.97
CA GLN A 37 -18.69 -31.60 14.05
C GLN A 37 -19.53 -31.22 15.27
N LYS A 38 -19.36 -31.96 16.37
CA LYS A 38 -19.74 -31.51 17.70
C LYS A 38 -18.56 -30.75 18.33
N PRO A 39 -18.80 -29.68 19.09
CA PRO A 39 -17.73 -29.04 19.85
C PRO A 39 -17.27 -30.01 20.95
N VAL A 40 -15.99 -30.37 20.95
CA VAL A 40 -15.38 -31.14 22.03
C VAL A 40 -15.08 -30.18 23.18
N GLY A 41 -16.11 -29.96 23.99
CA GLY A 41 -16.08 -29.18 25.21
C GLY A 41 -16.94 -29.86 26.26
N GLN A 42 -16.54 -31.06 26.68
CA GLN A 42 -16.96 -31.73 27.91
C GLN A 42 -16.16 -33.03 28.04
N SER A 43 -15.01 -32.97 28.71
CA SER A 43 -14.60 -34.10 29.54
C SER A 43 -14.50 -33.59 30.96
N SER A 44 -15.43 -34.09 31.78
CA SER A 44 -15.54 -33.91 33.21
C SER A 44 -14.21 -34.05 33.92
N ASP A 45 -14.04 -33.23 34.96
CA ASP A 45 -13.16 -33.44 36.09
C ASP A 45 -12.99 -34.93 36.42
N ASN A 46 -11.77 -35.43 36.26
CA ASN A 46 -11.30 -36.60 37.00
C ASN A 46 -9.77 -36.59 37.08
N TRP A 47 -9.27 -35.65 37.86
CA TRP A 47 -7.98 -35.79 38.53
C TRP A 47 -8.12 -36.90 39.58
N GLY A 48 -7.80 -38.14 39.21
CA GLY A 48 -7.81 -39.24 40.18
C GLY A 48 -7.80 -40.63 39.57
N ALA A 49 -6.62 -41.11 39.18
CA ALA A 49 -6.36 -42.55 39.11
C ALA A 49 -4.86 -42.79 39.35
N THR A 50 -4.53 -43.05 40.61
CA THR A 50 -3.21 -43.49 41.07
C THR A 50 -2.94 -44.92 40.59
N GLY A 51 -1.89 -45.11 39.79
CA GLY A 51 -1.22 -46.41 39.70
C GLY A 51 -0.49 -46.70 41.01
N ARG A 52 -0.23 -47.98 41.31
CA ARG A 52 0.33 -48.44 42.59
C ARG A 52 1.66 -47.80 43.01
N ASP A 53 2.35 -47.10 42.09
CA ASP A 53 3.63 -46.41 42.34
C ASP A 53 3.67 -44.93 41.86
N GLY A 54 2.55 -44.28 41.53
CA GLY A 54 2.49 -42.81 41.43
C GLY A 54 3.25 -42.07 40.30
N GLU A 55 3.64 -42.70 39.18
CA GLU A 55 4.33 -42.05 38.04
C GLU A 55 3.49 -42.03 36.73
N PRO A 56 3.60 -40.98 35.87
CA PRO A 56 2.88 -40.89 34.59
C PRO A 56 3.45 -41.76 33.44
N LEU A 57 2.54 -42.28 32.61
CA LEU A 57 2.72 -43.38 31.63
C LEU A 57 3.50 -43.08 30.32
N TRP A 58 4.16 -41.94 30.13
CA TRP A 58 4.90 -41.64 28.88
C TRP A 58 6.38 -42.03 28.91
N ARG A 59 6.90 -42.50 30.05
CA ARG A 59 8.30 -42.94 30.22
C ARG A 59 8.64 -44.29 29.55
N SER A 60 7.66 -45.06 29.09
CA SER A 60 7.87 -46.46 28.69
C SER A 60 8.15 -46.69 27.20
N ARG A 61 8.32 -45.66 26.36
CA ARG A 61 8.61 -45.83 24.93
C ARG A 61 10.08 -45.62 24.52
N TRP A 62 10.92 -45.06 25.38
CA TRP A 62 12.35 -44.90 25.09
C TRP A 62 13.13 -45.22 26.36
N GLY A 63 13.74 -46.41 26.37
CA GLY A 63 14.45 -46.95 27.51
C GLY A 63 15.61 -46.06 27.95
N ASN A 64 15.80 -46.01 29.26
CA ASN A 64 16.96 -45.43 29.94
C ASN A 64 18.28 -45.85 29.27
N THR A 65 18.96 -44.90 28.62
CA THR A 65 20.42 -44.93 28.50
C THR A 65 20.97 -43.86 29.43
N GLU A 66 21.02 -44.17 30.72
CA GLU A 66 21.99 -43.57 31.64
C GLU A 66 23.38 -44.11 31.26
N GLY A 67 23.95 -43.56 30.19
CA GLY A 67 25.35 -43.73 29.80
C GLY A 67 25.97 -42.34 29.76
N GLY A 68 27.11 -42.15 30.46
CA GLY A 68 27.76 -40.86 30.62
C GLY A 68 27.86 -40.07 29.32
N ALA A 69 27.19 -38.92 29.27
CA ALA A 69 27.19 -38.05 28.10
C ALA A 69 28.62 -37.59 27.82
N ASN A 70 29.18 -37.99 26.69
CA ASN A 70 30.45 -37.48 26.20
C ASN A 70 30.15 -36.25 25.32
N PRO A 71 30.39 -35.00 25.78
CA PRO A 71 30.01 -33.79 25.04
C PRO A 71 30.60 -33.76 23.63
N HIS A 72 31.77 -34.37 23.45
CA HIS A 72 32.43 -34.48 22.15
C HIS A 72 31.64 -35.29 21.12
N GLN A 73 30.88 -36.30 21.54
CA GLN A 73 30.09 -37.12 20.63
C GLN A 73 28.91 -36.32 20.05
N GLY A 74 28.29 -35.46 20.85
CA GLY A 74 27.17 -34.61 20.43
C GLY A 74 27.61 -33.51 19.48
N ILE A 75 28.82 -32.97 19.66
CA ILE A 75 29.42 -31.99 18.74
C ILE A 75 29.72 -32.64 17.38
N LEU A 76 30.35 -33.82 17.38
CA LEU A 76 30.67 -34.54 16.14
C LEU A 76 29.40 -34.93 15.36
N ALA A 77 28.36 -35.39 16.06
CA ALA A 77 27.07 -35.70 15.43
C ALA A 77 26.39 -34.45 14.83
N PHE A 78 26.49 -33.31 15.50
CA PHE A 78 25.99 -32.03 14.98
C PHE A 78 26.74 -31.59 13.72
N ASP A 79 28.08 -31.63 13.73
CA ASP A 79 28.89 -31.27 12.57
C ASP A 79 28.58 -32.18 11.38
N GLU A 80 28.47 -33.49 11.59
CA GLU A 80 28.07 -34.44 10.53
C GLU A 80 26.68 -34.10 9.99
N ALA A 81 25.71 -33.81 10.87
CA ALA A 81 24.37 -33.41 10.46
C ALA A 81 24.37 -32.14 9.61
N MET A 82 25.13 -31.10 10.00
CA MET A 82 25.25 -29.86 9.23
C MET A 82 25.86 -30.11 7.85
N THR A 83 26.87 -30.96 7.72
CA THR A 83 27.41 -31.33 6.41
C THR A 83 26.40 -32.04 5.51
N LEU A 84 25.48 -32.81 6.09
CA LEU A 84 24.38 -33.44 5.36
C LEU A 84 23.31 -32.43 4.96
N LEU A 85 22.94 -31.50 5.85
CA LEU A 85 21.98 -30.43 5.56
C LEU A 85 22.47 -29.52 4.43
N HIS A 86 23.77 -29.19 4.37
CA HIS A 86 24.34 -28.44 3.27
C HIS A 86 24.26 -29.16 1.90
N LYS A 87 24.12 -30.50 1.89
CA LYS A 87 23.92 -31.28 0.67
C LYS A 87 22.45 -31.33 0.24
N VAL A 88 21.51 -31.01 1.15
CA VAL A 88 20.09 -30.95 0.82
C VAL A 88 19.87 -29.70 -0.02
N LYS A 89 19.53 -29.90 -1.30
CA LYS A 89 19.17 -28.79 -2.17
C LYS A 89 17.92 -28.11 -1.60
N PRO A 90 17.86 -26.76 -1.58
CA PRO A 90 16.62 -26.08 -1.27
C PRO A 90 15.54 -26.55 -2.26
N PRO A 91 14.26 -26.54 -1.86
CA PRO A 91 13.18 -26.80 -2.81
C PRO A 91 13.40 -25.89 -4.01
N ALA A 92 13.60 -26.48 -5.19
CA ALA A 92 13.66 -25.69 -6.40
C ALA A 92 12.34 -24.91 -6.49
N ALA A 93 12.42 -23.60 -6.75
CA ALA A 93 11.24 -22.82 -7.13
C ALA A 93 10.49 -23.66 -8.16
N PRO A 94 9.17 -23.87 -7.98
CA PRO A 94 8.46 -24.77 -8.86
C PRO A 94 8.74 -24.39 -10.31
N TRP A 95 8.93 -25.37 -11.19
CA TRP A 95 9.29 -25.13 -12.61
C TRP A 95 8.28 -24.22 -13.35
N TYR A 96 7.13 -23.93 -12.73
CA TYR A 96 6.10 -23.03 -13.20
C TYR A 96 6.23 -21.58 -12.67
N ASN A 97 7.15 -21.27 -11.74
CA ASN A 97 7.37 -19.91 -11.25
C ASN A 97 8.24 -19.17 -12.26
N PHE A 98 7.58 -18.46 -13.18
CA PHE A 98 8.22 -17.54 -14.12
C PHE A 98 7.86 -16.13 -13.68
N ASP A 99 8.87 -15.27 -13.58
CA ASP A 99 8.65 -13.84 -13.39
C ASP A 99 7.73 -13.29 -14.48
N LYS A 100 6.91 -12.29 -14.13
CA LYS A 100 6.00 -11.64 -15.08
C LYS A 100 6.86 -10.89 -16.11
N ASN A 101 7.22 -11.56 -17.19
CA ASN A 101 8.01 -10.95 -18.25
C ASN A 101 7.21 -9.80 -18.89
N SER A 102 7.87 -8.64 -19.04
CA SER A 102 7.26 -7.45 -19.65
C SER A 102 6.91 -7.67 -21.13
N GLY A 103 5.94 -6.89 -21.62
CA GLY A 103 5.45 -6.94 -23.00
C GLY A 103 4.20 -7.81 -23.20
N VAL A 104 3.42 -7.47 -24.24
CA VAL A 104 2.12 -8.10 -24.54
C VAL A 104 2.21 -9.61 -24.71
N LEU A 105 3.30 -10.12 -25.31
CA LEU A 105 3.54 -11.56 -25.49
C LEU A 105 3.95 -12.26 -24.18
N GLY A 106 4.73 -11.61 -23.32
CA GLY A 106 5.11 -12.12 -22.01
C GLY A 106 3.92 -12.19 -21.07
N ALA A 107 3.14 -11.11 -20.99
CA ALA A 107 1.92 -11.03 -20.19
C ALA A 107 0.86 -12.01 -20.70
N SER A 108 0.61 -12.10 -22.00
CA SER A 108 -0.37 -13.05 -22.55
C SER A 108 0.07 -14.51 -22.36
N ALA A 109 1.35 -14.83 -22.49
CA ALA A 109 1.87 -16.16 -22.17
C ALA A 109 1.73 -16.47 -20.67
N TYR A 110 2.04 -15.51 -19.79
CA TYR A 110 1.86 -15.65 -18.34
C TYR A 110 0.40 -15.91 -17.97
N TYR A 111 -0.53 -15.06 -18.42
CA TYR A 111 -1.96 -15.21 -18.13
C TYR A 111 -2.56 -16.46 -18.79
N ALA A 112 -2.16 -16.81 -20.01
CA ALA A 112 -2.60 -18.06 -20.64
C ALA A 112 -2.11 -19.29 -19.87
N LYS A 113 -0.89 -19.24 -19.31
CA LYS A 113 -0.33 -20.29 -18.46
C LYS A 113 -1.05 -20.36 -17.11
N GLU A 114 -1.29 -19.23 -16.44
CA GLU A 114 -2.06 -19.20 -15.19
C GLU A 114 -3.47 -19.76 -15.39
N VAL A 115 -4.15 -19.37 -16.47
CA VAL A 115 -5.44 -19.94 -16.84
C VAL A 115 -5.32 -21.44 -17.14
N PHE A 116 -4.25 -21.90 -17.79
CA PHE A 116 -4.00 -23.33 -18.01
C PHE A 116 -3.78 -24.10 -16.70
N PHE A 117 -2.99 -23.59 -15.75
CA PHE A 117 -2.80 -24.24 -14.46
C PHE A 117 -4.09 -24.26 -13.63
N LEU A 118 -4.83 -23.13 -13.60
CA LEU A 118 -6.11 -23.02 -12.92
C LEU A 118 -7.17 -23.97 -13.46
N LEU A 119 -7.14 -24.25 -14.78
CA LEU A 119 -8.12 -25.12 -15.42
C LEU A 119 -7.72 -26.61 -15.45
N PHE A 120 -6.43 -26.93 -15.48
CA PHE A 120 -5.96 -28.30 -15.77
C PHE A 120 -5.05 -28.94 -14.72
N MET A 121 -4.46 -28.14 -13.82
CA MET A 121 -3.50 -28.60 -12.82
C MET A 121 -3.98 -28.15 -11.44
N ASN A 122 -5.04 -28.78 -10.94
CA ASN A 122 -5.47 -28.64 -9.54
C ASN A 122 -4.27 -28.93 -8.62
N GLY A 123 -3.61 -27.88 -8.13
CA GLY A 123 -2.68 -28.01 -7.01
C GLY A 123 -3.44 -28.62 -5.82
N PRO A 124 -2.85 -29.55 -5.06
CA PRO A 124 -3.51 -30.09 -3.88
C PRO A 124 -3.91 -28.91 -2.97
N PRO A 125 -5.10 -28.95 -2.33
CA PRO A 125 -5.45 -27.95 -1.34
C PRO A 125 -4.35 -27.92 -0.28
N GLN A 126 -3.83 -26.73 0.01
CA GLN A 126 -2.89 -26.56 1.12
C GLN A 126 -3.58 -27.09 2.39
N PRO A 127 -2.95 -28.01 3.14
CA PRO A 127 -3.54 -28.58 4.34
C PRO A 127 -3.84 -27.47 5.36
N GLU A 128 -4.88 -27.70 6.15
CA GLU A 128 -5.40 -26.81 7.20
C GLU A 128 -4.30 -26.12 8.02
N LEU A 129 -4.36 -24.78 8.04
CA LEU A 129 -3.27 -23.88 8.46
C LEU A 129 -3.00 -23.84 9.97
N LEU A 130 -3.71 -24.64 10.77
CA LEU A 130 -3.52 -24.75 12.23
C LEU A 130 -3.87 -26.14 12.79
N THR A 131 -4.18 -27.13 11.97
CA THR A 131 -4.43 -28.49 12.46
C THR A 131 -3.24 -29.38 12.16
N THR A 132 -2.64 -29.90 13.22
CA THR A 132 -1.60 -30.92 13.15
C THR A 132 -2.22 -32.22 12.65
N ASN A 133 -2.43 -32.35 11.34
CA ASN A 133 -2.65 -33.65 10.72
C ASN A 133 -1.35 -34.10 10.06
N PRO A 134 -0.46 -34.79 10.82
CA PRO A 134 0.77 -35.33 10.29
C PRO A 134 0.42 -36.53 9.42
N THR A 135 0.18 -36.30 8.13
CA THR A 135 0.45 -37.39 7.17
C THR A 135 1.97 -37.46 7.04
N PRO A 136 2.62 -38.56 7.45
CA PRO A 136 4.08 -38.65 7.45
C PRO A 136 4.56 -38.68 5.99
N LYS A 137 4.94 -37.52 5.45
CA LYS A 137 5.70 -37.46 4.21
C LYS A 137 7.05 -38.15 4.48
N LYS A 138 7.39 -39.14 3.65
CA LYS A 138 8.69 -39.81 3.74
C LYS A 138 9.78 -38.78 3.41
N LEU A 139 10.60 -38.44 4.41
CA LEU A 139 11.74 -37.54 4.28
C LEU A 139 12.76 -38.12 3.30
N GLY A 140 13.43 -37.25 2.53
CA GLY A 140 14.56 -37.68 1.69
C GLY A 140 15.66 -38.32 2.54
N GLN A 141 16.36 -39.32 2.01
CA GLN A 141 17.36 -40.08 2.77
C GLN A 141 18.42 -39.18 3.46
N PRO A 142 19.04 -38.17 2.82
CA PRO A 142 20.02 -37.31 3.47
C PRO A 142 19.43 -36.48 4.61
N LEU A 143 18.20 -35.99 4.43
CA LEU A 143 17.49 -35.19 5.44
C LEU A 143 17.11 -36.05 6.65
N SER A 144 16.61 -37.27 6.42
CA SER A 144 16.26 -38.19 7.52
C SER A 144 17.48 -38.57 8.37
N GLN A 145 18.65 -38.76 7.73
CA GLN A 145 19.89 -39.05 8.45
C GLN A 145 20.37 -37.83 9.23
N ALA A 146 20.31 -36.64 8.64
CA ALA A 146 20.65 -35.40 9.32
C ALA A 146 19.76 -35.15 10.55
N VAL A 147 18.44 -35.31 10.42
CA VAL A 147 17.49 -35.16 11.54
C VAL A 147 17.79 -36.18 12.64
N ARG A 148 18.10 -37.44 12.31
CA ARG A 148 18.46 -38.45 13.31
C ARG A 148 19.74 -38.07 14.08
N LEU A 149 20.77 -37.62 13.38
CA LEU A 149 22.02 -37.16 14.00
C LEU A 149 21.80 -35.92 14.89
N LEU A 150 20.95 -34.99 14.44
CA LEU A 150 20.54 -33.85 15.27
C LEU A 150 19.77 -34.30 16.51
N GLU A 151 18.87 -35.28 16.41
CA GLU A 151 18.16 -35.85 17.56
C GLU A 151 19.12 -36.53 18.55
N GLU A 152 20.12 -37.26 18.05
CA GLU A 152 21.19 -37.86 18.85
C GLU A 152 22.02 -36.79 19.58
N ALA A 153 22.36 -35.69 18.91
CA ALA A 153 23.06 -34.56 19.51
C ALA A 153 22.17 -33.80 20.53
N ALA A 154 20.89 -33.62 20.23
CA ALA A 154 19.92 -32.99 21.12
C ALA A 154 19.66 -33.81 22.38
N ALA A 155 19.65 -35.15 22.28
CA ALA A 155 19.58 -36.05 23.44
C ALA A 155 20.78 -35.87 24.39
N GLN A 156 21.92 -35.45 23.85
CA GLN A 156 23.12 -35.09 24.62
C GLN A 156 23.11 -33.63 25.11
N LYS A 157 21.97 -32.93 25.01
CA LYS A 157 21.78 -31.53 25.42
C LYS A 157 22.71 -30.55 24.68
N ASN A 158 23.07 -30.84 23.43
CA ASN A 158 23.76 -29.88 22.57
C ASN A 158 22.80 -28.72 22.24
N SER A 159 23.20 -27.48 22.58
CA SER A 159 22.39 -26.28 22.37
C SER A 159 22.07 -26.00 20.92
N ASP A 160 23.06 -26.19 20.04
CA ASP A 160 22.97 -25.84 18.63
C ASP A 160 22.09 -26.87 17.90
N ALA A 161 22.20 -28.14 18.27
CA ALA A 161 21.32 -29.19 17.77
C ALA A 161 19.85 -28.95 18.19
N LEU A 162 19.61 -28.54 19.44
CA LEU A 162 18.27 -28.19 19.92
C LEU A 162 17.68 -27.01 19.14
N PHE A 163 18.49 -25.96 18.91
CA PHE A 163 18.07 -24.77 18.17
C PHE A 163 17.76 -25.11 16.70
N THR A 164 18.67 -25.79 16.00
CA THR A 164 18.50 -26.17 14.59
C THR A 164 17.29 -27.10 14.40
N LEU A 165 17.07 -28.07 15.30
CA LEU A 165 15.86 -28.90 15.26
C LEU A 165 14.59 -28.07 15.46
N ALA A 166 14.62 -27.10 16.39
CA ALA A 166 13.49 -26.21 16.62
C ALA A 166 13.18 -25.38 15.36
N GLU A 167 14.18 -24.81 14.70
CA GLU A 167 14.02 -24.05 13.46
C GLU A 167 13.52 -24.90 12.30
N ILE A 168 14.06 -26.11 12.13
CA ILE A 168 13.60 -27.06 11.09
C ILE A 168 12.13 -27.43 11.30
N ASN A 169 11.71 -27.69 12.55
CA ASN A 169 10.32 -27.99 12.88
C ASN A 169 9.39 -26.76 12.76
N PHE A 170 9.91 -25.56 13.04
CA PHE A 170 9.13 -24.33 13.03
C PHE A 170 8.92 -23.77 11.62
N TYR A 171 10.00 -23.56 10.86
CA TYR A 171 9.95 -22.99 9.51
C TYR A 171 9.71 -24.04 8.43
N GLY A 172 9.94 -25.33 8.70
CA GLY A 172 9.87 -26.37 7.69
C GLY A 172 11.03 -26.33 6.69
N ASN A 173 12.18 -25.82 7.13
CA ASN A 173 13.38 -25.71 6.30
C ASN A 173 13.77 -27.09 5.73
N TYR A 174 14.43 -27.08 4.57
CA TYR A 174 14.84 -28.30 3.87
C TYR A 174 13.69 -29.25 3.50
N THR A 175 12.47 -28.73 3.31
CA THR A 175 11.24 -29.52 3.04
C THR A 175 10.79 -30.43 4.19
N HIS A 176 11.28 -30.15 5.40
CA HIS A 176 10.81 -30.82 6.61
C HIS A 176 9.35 -30.41 6.92
N PRO A 177 8.47 -31.34 7.32
CA PRO A 177 7.10 -30.97 7.70
C PRO A 177 7.10 -30.09 8.96
N ARG A 178 6.25 -29.07 8.98
CA ARG A 178 6.13 -28.21 10.15
C ARG A 178 5.47 -28.93 11.31
N ASN A 179 6.02 -28.72 12.49
CA ASN A 179 5.48 -29.23 13.74
C ASN A 179 5.75 -28.22 14.86
N TYR A 180 4.79 -27.33 15.08
CA TYR A 180 4.89 -26.28 16.10
C TYR A 180 4.98 -26.85 17.52
N SER A 181 4.31 -27.96 17.81
CA SER A 181 4.37 -28.58 19.15
C SER A 181 5.78 -29.09 19.48
N GLU A 182 6.44 -29.75 18.52
CA GLU A 182 7.83 -30.16 18.68
C GLU A 182 8.79 -28.98 18.70
N ALA A 183 8.59 -27.99 17.84
CA ALA A 183 9.39 -26.76 17.86
C ALA A 183 9.31 -26.06 19.23
N PHE A 184 8.11 -25.92 19.80
CA PHE A 184 7.91 -25.34 21.12
C PHE A 184 8.66 -26.12 22.20
N ARG A 185 8.56 -27.45 22.19
CA ARG A 185 9.26 -28.32 23.14
C ARG A 185 10.76 -28.06 23.11
N ARG A 186 11.35 -27.99 21.91
CA ARG A 186 12.80 -27.77 21.74
C ARG A 186 13.24 -26.35 22.09
N TYR A 187 12.50 -25.32 21.69
CA TYR A 187 12.80 -23.95 22.10
C TYR A 187 12.69 -23.77 23.61
N HIS A 188 11.68 -24.36 24.24
CA HIS A 188 11.51 -24.31 25.69
C HIS A 188 12.63 -25.07 26.42
N GLU A 189 12.98 -26.27 25.95
CA GLU A 189 14.12 -27.04 26.47
C GLU A 189 15.41 -26.23 26.41
N LEU A 190 15.70 -25.62 25.25
CA LEU A 190 16.87 -24.76 25.07
C LEU A 190 16.85 -23.53 25.98
N ALA A 191 15.72 -22.82 26.06
CA ALA A 191 15.55 -21.65 26.92
C ALA A 191 15.79 -21.99 28.41
N THR A 192 15.38 -23.17 28.86
CA THR A 192 15.63 -23.64 30.23
C THR A 192 17.05 -24.15 30.47
N LEU A 193 17.72 -24.64 29.43
CA LEU A 193 19.05 -25.24 29.54
C LEU A 193 20.14 -24.18 29.72
N ASN A 194 20.17 -23.15 28.88
CA ASN A 194 21.24 -22.16 28.84
C ASN A 194 20.77 -20.70 28.81
N GLY A 195 19.45 -20.45 28.82
CA GLY A 195 18.91 -19.09 28.73
C GLY A 195 19.14 -18.42 27.38
N ASN A 196 19.23 -19.17 26.28
CA ASN A 196 19.43 -18.61 24.94
C ASN A 196 18.33 -17.59 24.59
N ALA A 197 18.75 -16.35 24.29
CA ALA A 197 17.86 -15.22 24.03
C ALA A 197 16.93 -15.44 22.81
N SER A 198 17.47 -16.00 21.72
CA SER A 198 16.67 -16.31 20.52
C SER A 198 15.62 -17.40 20.80
N ALA A 199 15.96 -18.40 21.62
CA ALA A 199 15.00 -19.42 22.02
C ALA A 199 13.90 -18.84 22.92
N GLN A 200 14.26 -17.96 23.87
CA GLN A 200 13.30 -17.24 24.71
C GLN A 200 12.38 -16.35 23.88
N HIS A 201 12.90 -15.64 22.87
CA HIS A 201 12.09 -14.89 21.92
C HIS A 201 11.02 -15.77 21.26
N MET A 202 11.43 -16.92 20.72
CA MET A 202 10.53 -17.84 20.04
C MET A 202 9.48 -18.43 20.98
N VAL A 203 9.85 -18.80 22.21
CA VAL A 203 8.90 -19.24 23.24
C VAL A 203 7.88 -18.12 23.55
N GLY A 204 8.35 -16.88 23.71
CA GLY A 204 7.50 -15.71 23.91
C GLY A 204 6.51 -15.50 22.75
N PHE A 205 6.99 -15.61 21.52
CA PHE A 205 6.18 -15.52 20.30
C PHE A 205 5.10 -16.61 20.22
N MET A 206 5.43 -17.85 20.58
CA MET A 206 4.46 -18.95 20.57
C MET A 206 3.39 -18.78 21.65
N TYR A 207 3.74 -18.26 22.83
CA TYR A 207 2.75 -17.89 23.85
C TYR A 207 1.89 -16.69 23.44
N ALA A 208 2.46 -15.70 22.74
CA ALA A 208 1.76 -14.50 22.29
C ALA A 208 0.69 -14.82 21.23
N THR A 209 1.01 -15.71 20.30
CA THR A 209 0.20 -15.98 19.11
C THR A 209 -0.63 -17.25 19.24
N GLY A 210 -0.21 -18.22 20.06
CA GLY A 210 -0.85 -19.54 20.13
C GLY A 210 -0.69 -20.35 18.82
N ILE A 211 0.35 -20.05 18.04
CA ILE A 211 0.52 -20.57 16.68
C ILE A 211 0.50 -22.11 16.61
N GLY A 212 -0.21 -22.63 15.61
CA GLY A 212 -0.34 -24.06 15.36
C GLY A 212 -1.09 -24.85 16.43
N GLY A 213 -1.78 -24.18 17.37
CA GLY A 213 -2.38 -24.82 18.53
C GLY A 213 -1.36 -25.52 19.45
N ALA A 214 -0.06 -25.26 19.26
CA ALA A 214 1.02 -25.89 20.01
C ALA A 214 0.94 -25.53 21.50
N VAL A 215 0.49 -24.30 21.79
CA VAL A 215 0.40 -23.76 23.13
C VAL A 215 -0.83 -22.85 23.22
N LYS A 216 -1.50 -22.88 24.38
CA LYS A 216 -2.58 -21.94 24.66
C LYS A 216 -2.02 -20.53 24.77
N GLN A 217 -2.66 -19.57 24.11
CA GLN A 217 -2.30 -18.16 24.18
C GLN A 217 -2.25 -17.67 25.63
N ASP A 218 -1.12 -17.07 26.01
CA ASP A 218 -0.86 -16.53 27.36
C ASP A 218 0.04 -15.29 27.23
N GLN A 219 -0.58 -14.12 27.26
CA GLN A 219 0.11 -12.85 27.07
C GLN A 219 1.08 -12.51 28.22
N ALA A 220 0.82 -12.99 29.44
CA ALA A 220 1.70 -12.75 30.58
C ALA A 220 3.00 -13.56 30.46
N LYS A 221 2.89 -14.84 30.08
CA LYS A 221 4.08 -15.66 29.77
C LYS A 221 4.83 -15.12 28.56
N ALA A 222 4.12 -14.68 27.53
CA ALA A 222 4.75 -14.04 26.38
C ALA A 222 5.62 -12.84 26.81
N MET A 223 5.05 -11.94 27.63
CA MET A 223 5.78 -10.78 28.16
C MET A 223 7.01 -11.18 28.97
N LEU A 224 6.88 -12.21 29.84
CA LEU A 224 8.00 -12.72 30.62
C LEU A 224 9.15 -13.20 29.72
N TYR A 225 8.87 -14.07 28.75
CA TYR A 225 9.89 -14.63 27.87
C TYR A 225 10.49 -13.58 26.92
N TYR A 226 9.70 -12.62 26.45
CA TYR A 226 10.24 -11.49 25.71
C TYR A 226 11.15 -10.62 26.56
N THR A 227 10.82 -10.38 27.82
CA THR A 227 11.69 -9.62 28.74
C THR A 227 13.01 -10.36 28.96
N LEU A 228 12.97 -11.67 29.21
CA LEU A 228 14.18 -12.49 29.34
C LEU A 228 15.03 -12.45 28.05
N GLY A 229 14.40 -12.57 26.88
CA GLY A 229 15.10 -12.49 25.59
C GLY A 229 15.70 -11.10 25.33
N ALA A 230 15.01 -10.03 25.75
CA ALA A 230 15.48 -8.66 25.61
C ALA A 230 16.69 -8.39 26.52
N GLU A 231 16.65 -8.83 27.78
CA GLU A 231 17.80 -8.80 28.69
C GLU A 231 18.97 -9.67 28.19
N GLY A 232 18.65 -10.75 27.48
CA GLY A 232 19.62 -11.59 26.76
C GLY A 232 20.19 -10.96 25.49
N GLY A 233 19.73 -9.77 25.10
CA GLY A 233 20.23 -9.01 23.95
C GLY A 233 19.65 -9.40 22.59
N ASP A 234 18.54 -10.14 22.53
CA ASP A 234 17.85 -10.40 21.26
C ASP A 234 17.06 -9.15 20.80
N VAL A 235 17.41 -8.63 19.61
CA VAL A 235 16.86 -7.37 19.07
C VAL A 235 15.35 -7.45 18.87
N ARG A 236 14.85 -8.61 18.43
CA ARG A 236 13.41 -8.82 18.20
C ARG A 236 12.62 -8.75 19.50
N SER A 237 13.17 -9.32 20.57
CA SER A 237 12.61 -9.25 21.91
C SER A 237 12.64 -7.84 22.48
N GLU A 238 13.77 -7.12 22.34
CA GLU A 238 13.86 -5.70 22.73
C GLU A 238 12.76 -4.86 22.06
N MET A 239 12.57 -5.03 20.75
CA MET A 239 11.50 -4.34 20.02
C MET A 239 10.10 -4.75 20.48
N ALA A 240 9.85 -6.05 20.67
CA ALA A 240 8.55 -6.55 21.11
C ALA A 240 8.18 -6.05 22.52
N VAL A 241 9.12 -6.06 23.47
CA VAL A 241 8.91 -5.51 24.83
C VAL A 241 8.65 -4.01 24.76
N ALA A 242 9.47 -3.27 24.02
CA ALA A 242 9.32 -1.82 23.88
C ALA A 242 7.96 -1.43 23.27
N TYR A 243 7.52 -2.17 22.25
CA TYR A 243 6.19 -1.97 21.65
C TYR A 243 5.07 -2.31 22.65
N ARG A 244 5.17 -3.42 23.36
CA ARG A 244 4.17 -3.83 24.35
C ARG A 244 4.04 -2.81 25.49
N GLN A 245 5.16 -2.28 26.00
CA GLN A 245 5.17 -1.25 27.04
C GLN A 245 4.66 0.11 26.56
N SER A 246 4.92 0.48 25.30
CA SER A 246 4.42 1.74 24.74
C SER A 246 2.93 1.69 24.40
N ALA A 247 2.45 0.58 23.82
CA ALA A 247 1.04 0.38 23.49
C ALA A 247 0.17 0.07 24.72
N GLY A 248 0.74 -0.58 25.74
CA GLY A 248 0.03 -1.05 26.93
C GLY A 248 -0.55 -2.46 26.75
N ILE A 249 0.16 -3.34 26.06
CA ILE A 249 -0.27 -4.72 25.76
C ILE A 249 0.26 -5.66 26.84
N SER A 250 -0.61 -6.22 27.67
CA SER A 250 -0.29 -7.13 28.80
C SER A 250 0.43 -6.47 29.99
N ALA A 251 0.83 -5.20 29.84
CA ALA A 251 1.44 -4.37 30.88
C ALA A 251 0.84 -2.95 30.80
N PRO A 252 0.77 -2.19 31.91
CA PRO A 252 0.39 -0.79 31.86
C PRO A 252 1.41 0.01 31.04
N ARG A 253 0.97 1.10 30.41
CA ARG A 253 1.87 1.94 29.60
C ARG A 253 3.02 2.48 30.44
N ASN A 254 4.25 2.15 30.06
CA ASN A 254 5.47 2.63 30.71
C ASN A 254 6.45 3.17 29.65
N CYS A 255 6.54 4.50 29.56
CA CYS A 255 7.39 5.13 28.55
C CYS A 255 8.89 4.98 28.85
N ASP A 256 9.32 5.00 30.12
CA ASP A 256 10.73 4.93 30.47
C ASP A 256 11.33 3.55 30.13
N GLU A 257 10.59 2.49 30.41
CA GLU A 257 10.97 1.12 30.06
C GLU A 257 10.94 0.88 28.54
N ALA A 258 9.94 1.44 27.85
CA ALA A 258 9.89 1.40 26.39
C ALA A 258 11.10 2.11 25.77
N VAL A 259 11.50 3.28 26.30
CA VAL A 259 12.70 3.99 25.85
C VAL A 259 13.96 3.16 26.07
N HIS A 260 14.09 2.47 27.20
CA HIS A 260 15.26 1.64 27.49
C HIS A 260 15.49 0.57 26.41
N PHE A 261 14.47 -0.23 26.11
CA PHE A 261 14.59 -1.31 25.12
C PHE A 261 14.67 -0.78 23.69
N TYR A 262 13.92 0.27 23.33
CA TYR A 262 14.07 0.90 22.01
C TYR A 262 15.46 1.51 21.83
N LYS A 263 16.08 2.07 22.88
CA LYS A 263 17.43 2.61 22.82
C LYS A 263 18.46 1.52 22.57
N GLU A 264 18.37 0.36 23.22
CA GLU A 264 19.30 -0.75 22.97
C GLU A 264 19.15 -1.32 21.54
N ALA A 265 17.92 -1.48 21.06
CA ALA A 265 17.66 -1.87 19.67
C ALA A 265 18.21 -0.83 18.67
N ALA A 266 17.98 0.47 18.93
CA ALA A 266 18.49 1.56 18.11
C ALA A 266 20.02 1.65 18.12
N LYS A 267 20.67 1.40 19.25
CA LYS A 267 22.14 1.35 19.36
C LYS A 267 22.72 0.24 18.49
N LYS A 268 22.10 -0.95 18.45
CA LYS A 268 22.50 -2.04 17.55
C LYS A 268 22.28 -1.68 16.08
N ALA A 269 21.16 -1.03 15.76
CA ALA A 269 20.89 -0.50 14.42
C ALA A 269 21.96 0.51 13.96
N ILE A 270 22.35 1.46 14.81
CA ILE A 270 23.40 2.43 14.52
C ILE A 270 24.78 1.77 14.44
N ALA A 271 25.07 0.80 15.31
CA ALA A 271 26.31 0.03 15.27
C ALA A 271 26.46 -0.72 13.94
N TYR A 272 25.39 -1.39 13.48
CA TYR A 272 25.34 -2.03 12.18
C TYR A 272 25.57 -1.01 11.06
N MET A 273 24.82 0.09 11.03
CA MET A 273 25.00 1.11 9.99
C MET A 273 26.45 1.63 9.94
N ARG A 274 27.09 1.85 11.11
CA ARG A 274 28.48 2.33 11.21
C ARG A 274 29.55 1.28 10.89
N SER A 275 29.27 -0.02 11.05
CA SER A 275 30.20 -1.10 10.68
C SER A 275 30.38 -1.26 9.18
N GLY A 276 29.54 -0.58 8.39
CA GLY A 276 29.63 -0.59 6.93
C GLY A 276 30.86 0.13 6.36
N PRO A 277 31.06 0.04 5.03
CA PRO A 277 32.13 0.75 4.34
C PRO A 277 31.99 2.28 4.49
N PRO A 278 33.02 3.10 4.14
CA PRO A 278 32.99 4.55 4.34
C PRO A 278 31.66 5.19 3.89
N GLY A 279 30.96 5.84 4.84
CA GLY A 279 29.61 6.37 4.65
C GLY A 279 28.47 5.44 5.12
N GLY A 280 28.76 4.30 5.74
CA GLY A 280 27.81 3.38 6.39
C GLY A 280 27.13 2.37 5.47
N HIS A 281 26.47 1.35 6.03
CA HIS A 281 25.61 0.45 5.25
C HIS A 281 24.40 1.19 4.68
N SER A 282 24.01 0.84 3.45
CA SER A 282 22.71 1.25 2.91
C SER A 282 21.62 0.44 3.61
N MET A 283 20.58 1.10 4.10
CA MET A 283 19.44 0.46 4.75
C MET A 283 18.25 0.49 3.78
N PRO A 284 18.07 -0.52 2.90
CA PRO A 284 16.89 -0.59 2.05
C PRO A 284 15.65 -0.84 2.90
N ARG A 285 14.53 -0.26 2.47
CA ARG A 285 13.22 -0.51 3.09
C ARG A 285 12.52 -1.62 2.32
N GLU A 286 12.24 -2.71 3.01
CA GLU A 286 11.57 -3.91 2.52
C GLU A 286 10.15 -4.02 3.11
N SER A 287 9.84 -3.27 4.17
CA SER A 287 8.49 -3.15 4.69
C SER A 287 7.56 -2.42 3.70
N TYR A 288 6.59 -3.15 3.15
CA TYR A 288 5.45 -2.58 2.45
C TYR A 288 4.17 -3.34 2.77
N ARG A 289 3.03 -2.65 2.63
CA ARG A 289 1.72 -3.27 2.84
C ARG A 289 1.34 -4.02 1.58
N ILE A 290 1.12 -5.32 1.68
CA ILE A 290 0.77 -6.17 0.53
C ILE A 290 -0.58 -5.78 -0.09
N ALA A 291 -1.48 -5.21 0.70
CA ALA A 291 -2.77 -4.72 0.22
C ALA A 291 -2.61 -3.55 -0.76
N ASP A 292 -1.57 -2.72 -0.61
CA ASP A 292 -1.36 -1.55 -1.47
C ASP A 292 -1.02 -1.94 -2.91
N ASP A 293 -0.47 -3.14 -3.14
CA ASP A 293 -0.25 -3.68 -4.49
C ASP A 293 -1.56 -4.01 -5.22
N GLU A 294 -2.64 -4.25 -4.48
CA GLU A 294 -3.98 -4.56 -5.01
C GLU A 294 -4.89 -3.31 -5.03
N GLY A 295 -4.31 -2.11 -4.90
CA GLY A 295 -5.04 -0.84 -4.81
C GLY A 295 -5.50 -0.48 -3.39
N GLY A 296 -5.03 -1.22 -2.39
CA GLY A 296 -5.36 -1.07 -0.98
C GLY A 296 -6.38 -2.11 -0.48
N VAL A 297 -6.71 -2.01 0.79
CA VAL A 297 -7.53 -3.00 1.51
C VAL A 297 -8.96 -3.15 0.95
N TYR A 298 -9.52 -2.07 0.41
CA TYR A 298 -10.84 -2.01 -0.23
C TYR A 298 -10.76 -2.01 -1.77
N GLY A 299 -9.54 -2.07 -2.32
CA GLY A 299 -9.27 -1.91 -3.75
C GLY A 299 -9.03 -0.46 -4.17
N GLU A 300 -8.68 -0.31 -5.45
CA GLU A 300 -8.32 0.95 -6.08
C GLU A 300 -9.45 1.99 -5.99
N GLY A 301 -9.11 3.22 -5.62
CA GLY A 301 -10.02 4.34 -5.53
C GLY A 301 -10.88 4.38 -4.26
N ALA A 302 -11.04 3.27 -3.53
CA ALA A 302 -11.77 3.22 -2.26
C ALA A 302 -10.83 3.30 -1.05
N SER A 303 -9.66 2.69 -1.13
CA SER A 303 -8.70 2.65 -0.03
C SER A 303 -7.95 3.98 0.11
N ALA A 304 -7.56 4.35 1.32
CA ALA A 304 -6.78 5.54 1.57
C ALA A 304 -5.39 5.47 0.91
N SER A 305 -4.82 4.28 0.71
CA SER A 305 -3.55 4.14 -0.02
C SER A 305 -3.64 4.47 -1.51
N SER A 306 -4.81 4.36 -2.13
CA SER A 306 -5.03 4.66 -3.55
C SER A 306 -5.82 5.95 -3.83
N SER A 307 -6.54 6.49 -2.84
CA SER A 307 -7.34 7.72 -2.98
C SER A 307 -6.99 8.85 -2.01
N GLY A 308 -6.13 8.58 -1.02
CA GLY A 308 -5.77 9.58 -0.02
C GLY A 308 -4.77 10.64 -0.53
N PRO A 309 -4.41 11.61 0.32
CA PRO A 309 -3.53 12.74 -0.07
C PRO A 309 -2.14 12.32 -0.59
N ASN A 310 -1.65 11.16 -0.14
CA ASN A 310 -0.35 10.61 -0.54
C ASN A 310 -0.46 9.53 -1.63
N ALA A 311 -1.65 9.31 -2.19
CA ALA A 311 -1.84 8.34 -3.26
C ALA A 311 -1.13 8.78 -4.55
N ARG A 312 -0.69 7.81 -5.35
CA ARG A 312 -0.05 8.10 -6.63
C ARG A 312 -1.10 8.51 -7.65
N VAL A 313 -1.15 9.79 -8.00
CA VAL A 313 -2.08 10.32 -9.00
C VAL A 313 -1.42 10.33 -10.37
N GLY A 314 -2.01 9.61 -11.33
CA GLY A 314 -1.56 9.64 -12.72
C GLY A 314 -2.04 10.91 -13.43
N SER A 315 -1.13 11.59 -14.12
CA SER A 315 -1.48 12.64 -15.09
C SER A 315 -1.97 12.02 -16.40
N VAL A 316 -2.70 12.78 -17.20
CA VAL A 316 -3.15 12.38 -18.56
C VAL A 316 -1.99 11.88 -19.43
N HIS A 317 -0.76 12.35 -19.16
CA HIS A 317 0.45 11.99 -19.89
C HIS A 317 1.39 11.03 -19.15
N SER A 318 1.06 10.63 -17.91
CA SER A 318 1.89 9.73 -17.10
C SER A 318 1.03 8.78 -16.28
N ASP A 319 1.13 7.49 -16.60
CA ASP A 319 0.44 6.48 -15.82
C ASP A 319 1.16 6.25 -14.48
N ALA A 320 0.53 6.69 -13.38
CA ALA A 320 1.02 6.49 -12.02
C ALA A 320 1.11 5.01 -11.62
N PHE A 321 0.44 4.13 -12.37
CA PHE A 321 0.39 2.69 -12.14
C PHE A 321 1.28 1.90 -13.09
N SER A 322 2.13 2.59 -13.88
CA SER A 322 3.14 1.91 -14.68
C SER A 322 4.01 1.01 -13.81
N SER A 323 4.17 -0.25 -14.22
CA SER A 323 5.01 -1.18 -13.47
C SER A 323 6.45 -0.68 -13.47
N LEU A 324 7.21 -0.97 -12.41
CA LEU A 324 8.60 -0.52 -12.34
C LEU A 324 9.40 -0.97 -13.57
N ASP A 325 9.10 -2.16 -14.08
CA ASP A 325 9.76 -2.71 -15.26
C ASP A 325 9.46 -1.89 -16.53
N ASP A 326 8.23 -1.42 -16.71
CA ASP A 326 7.87 -0.54 -17.82
C ASP A 326 8.59 0.81 -17.70
N VAL A 327 8.70 1.34 -16.47
CA VAL A 327 9.45 2.58 -16.20
C VAL A 327 10.93 2.39 -16.49
N VAL A 328 11.52 1.27 -16.10
CA VAL A 328 12.92 0.90 -16.36
C VAL A 328 13.16 0.78 -17.86
N GLU A 329 12.27 0.10 -18.58
CA GLU A 329 12.36 -0.06 -20.04
C GLU A 329 12.25 1.28 -20.75
N TYR A 330 11.29 2.12 -20.35
CA TYR A 330 11.14 3.48 -20.85
C TYR A 330 12.39 4.32 -20.59
N MET A 331 12.92 4.30 -19.36
CA MET A 331 14.15 5.02 -19.02
C MET A 331 15.35 4.49 -19.80
N ASP A 332 15.45 3.18 -20.03
CA ASP A 332 16.54 2.61 -20.83
C ASP A 332 16.45 3.07 -22.28
N LEU A 333 15.24 3.12 -22.84
CA LEU A 333 15.00 3.62 -24.20
C LEU A 333 15.37 5.10 -24.32
N GLN A 334 15.01 5.94 -23.34
CA GLN A 334 15.39 7.36 -23.33
C GLN A 334 16.89 7.55 -23.10
N ALA A 335 17.51 6.75 -22.23
CA ALA A 335 18.95 6.75 -22.02
C ALA A 335 19.71 6.42 -23.32
N ARG A 336 19.24 5.44 -24.10
CA ARG A 336 19.82 5.09 -25.42
C ARG A 336 19.68 6.21 -26.45
N LYS A 337 18.65 7.06 -26.34
CA LYS A 337 18.50 8.27 -27.17
C LYS A 337 19.46 9.39 -26.76
N GLY A 338 20.14 9.26 -25.63
CA GLY A 338 21.07 10.26 -25.10
C GLY A 338 20.46 11.20 -24.05
N ASP A 339 19.30 10.87 -23.47
CA ASP A 339 18.76 11.66 -22.36
C ASP A 339 19.57 11.42 -21.08
N ALA A 340 20.22 12.47 -20.59
CA ALA A 340 21.01 12.46 -19.37
C ALA A 340 20.15 12.20 -18.12
N ARG A 341 18.90 12.68 -18.08
CA ARG A 341 18.01 12.54 -16.92
C ARG A 341 17.57 11.10 -16.75
N ALA A 342 17.06 10.48 -17.81
CA ALA A 342 16.73 9.05 -17.81
C ALA A 342 17.95 8.18 -17.49
N SER A 343 19.13 8.50 -18.06
CA SER A 343 20.38 7.78 -17.79
C SER A 343 20.78 7.85 -16.31
N PHE A 344 20.70 9.03 -15.69
CA PHE A 344 21.01 9.22 -14.28
C PHE A 344 20.03 8.48 -13.37
N ASN A 345 18.72 8.65 -13.61
CA ASN A 345 17.67 8.02 -12.80
C ASN A 345 17.77 6.50 -12.85
N LEU A 346 18.01 5.94 -14.03
CA LEU A 346 18.20 4.51 -14.20
C LEU A 346 19.50 4.00 -13.57
N ALA A 347 20.59 4.77 -13.64
CA ALA A 347 21.84 4.43 -12.95
C ALA A 347 21.64 4.42 -11.42
N LYS A 348 20.96 5.45 -10.89
CA LYS A 348 20.61 5.55 -9.47
C LYS A 348 19.70 4.41 -9.03
N LEU A 349 18.68 4.06 -9.83
CA LEU A 349 17.79 2.93 -9.55
C LEU A 349 18.55 1.60 -9.45
N ASN A 350 19.50 1.35 -10.35
CA ASN A 350 20.36 0.16 -10.28
C ASN A 350 21.29 0.17 -9.06
N TYR A 351 21.71 1.36 -8.61
CA TYR A 351 22.61 1.53 -7.48
C TYR A 351 21.92 1.43 -6.11
N ASP A 352 20.76 2.05 -5.95
CA ASP A 352 19.99 2.01 -4.71
C ASP A 352 19.16 0.72 -4.61
N GLY A 353 18.74 0.18 -5.76
CA GLY A 353 17.75 -0.89 -5.84
C GLY A 353 16.32 -0.34 -5.69
N ALA A 354 15.34 -1.17 -6.02
CA ALA A 354 13.94 -0.89 -5.79
C ALA A 354 13.21 -2.18 -5.39
N ARG A 355 11.97 -2.04 -4.92
CA ARG A 355 11.17 -3.14 -4.38
C ARG A 355 11.13 -4.40 -5.26
N THR A 356 10.94 -4.24 -6.57
CA THR A 356 10.89 -5.37 -7.51
C THR A 356 12.21 -5.62 -8.23
N SER A 357 13.21 -4.74 -8.07
CA SER A 357 14.49 -4.81 -8.77
C SER A 357 15.65 -4.76 -7.79
N LYS A 358 16.32 -5.90 -7.61
CA LYS A 358 17.49 -6.00 -6.74
C LYS A 358 18.63 -5.11 -7.26
N ARG A 359 19.44 -4.61 -6.33
CA ARG A 359 20.60 -3.75 -6.62
C ARG A 359 21.58 -4.41 -7.59
N ASP A 360 21.85 -3.77 -8.73
CA ASP A 360 22.88 -4.14 -9.71
C ASP A 360 23.97 -3.06 -9.81
N LEU A 361 25.03 -3.27 -9.03
CA LEU A 361 26.17 -2.35 -8.96
C LEU A 361 26.99 -2.33 -10.26
N VAL A 362 27.01 -3.42 -11.03
CA VAL A 362 27.80 -3.50 -12.26
C VAL A 362 27.11 -2.70 -13.36
N ALA A 363 25.79 -2.86 -13.52
CA ALA A 363 24.99 -2.05 -14.42
C ALA A 363 25.01 -0.57 -14.02
N ALA A 364 24.87 -0.26 -12.72
CA ALA A 364 24.95 1.11 -12.21
C ALA A 364 26.26 1.79 -12.60
N LYS A 365 27.40 1.13 -12.36
CA LYS A 365 28.73 1.65 -12.73
C LYS A 365 28.81 1.96 -14.23
N LYS A 366 28.35 1.02 -15.07
CA LYS A 366 28.39 1.19 -16.53
C LYS A 366 27.62 2.44 -16.95
N ARG A 367 26.40 2.61 -16.44
CA ARG A 367 25.54 3.75 -16.78
C ARG A 367 26.07 5.07 -16.23
N PHE A 368 26.59 5.10 -15.00
CA PHE A 368 27.23 6.31 -14.47
C PHE A 368 28.48 6.69 -15.28
N LEU A 369 29.27 5.71 -15.76
CA LEU A 369 30.40 5.99 -16.65
C LEU A 369 29.95 6.51 -18.03
N GLU A 370 28.85 6.00 -18.58
CA GLU A 370 28.26 6.50 -19.82
C GLU A 370 27.82 7.96 -19.66
N LEU A 371 27.12 8.28 -18.57
CA LEU A 371 26.71 9.64 -18.22
C LEU A 371 27.91 10.57 -18.00
N ALA A 372 28.92 10.14 -17.25
CA ALA A 372 30.15 10.91 -17.08
C ALA A 372 30.88 11.16 -18.41
N ARG A 373 30.81 10.21 -19.37
CA ARG A 373 31.39 10.36 -20.72
C ARG A 373 30.63 11.31 -21.63
N MET A 374 29.38 11.65 -21.30
CA MET A 374 28.66 12.69 -22.02
C MET A 374 29.31 14.07 -21.81
N TYR A 375 29.95 14.28 -20.65
CA TYR A 375 30.65 15.53 -20.33
C TYR A 375 32.18 15.45 -20.42
N TRP A 376 32.82 14.44 -19.79
CA TRP A 376 34.27 14.26 -19.80
C TRP A 376 34.74 13.27 -20.88
N THR A 377 35.81 13.61 -21.59
CA THR A 377 36.49 12.67 -22.50
C THR A 377 37.32 11.64 -21.71
N LYS A 378 37.81 10.60 -22.41
CA LYS A 378 38.69 9.58 -21.79
C LYS A 378 39.96 10.20 -21.20
N ASP A 379 40.44 11.29 -21.79
CA ASP A 379 41.64 12.01 -21.35
C ASP A 379 41.34 12.99 -20.18
N GLY A 380 40.09 13.07 -19.74
CA GLY A 380 39.65 13.93 -18.64
C GLY A 380 39.39 15.38 -19.03
N LYS A 381 39.39 15.73 -20.32
CA LYS A 381 39.02 17.07 -20.80
C LYS A 381 37.50 17.19 -20.88
N THR A 382 36.96 18.37 -20.59
CA THR A 382 35.54 18.67 -20.77
C THR A 382 35.20 18.83 -22.25
N LYS A 383 34.00 18.41 -22.65
CA LYS A 383 33.48 18.67 -24.01
C LYS A 383 32.87 20.07 -24.07
N PRO A 384 33.15 20.86 -25.12
CA PRO A 384 32.49 22.15 -25.32
C PRO A 384 31.03 21.96 -25.74
N ASN A 385 30.16 22.93 -25.39
CA ASN A 385 28.74 22.99 -25.76
C ASN A 385 27.86 21.83 -25.24
N VAL A 386 28.03 21.43 -23.98
CA VAL A 386 27.12 20.48 -23.32
C VAL A 386 26.02 21.26 -22.58
N ASP A 387 24.80 20.72 -22.60
CA ASP A 387 23.67 21.26 -21.84
C ASP A 387 23.97 21.29 -20.32
N HIS A 388 23.54 22.36 -19.65
CA HIS A 388 23.77 22.59 -18.23
C HIS A 388 23.17 21.48 -17.35
N ILE A 389 22.04 20.90 -17.76
CA ILE A 389 21.43 19.77 -17.03
C ILE A 389 22.35 18.55 -17.10
N THR A 390 22.92 18.27 -18.27
CA THR A 390 23.84 17.16 -18.49
C THR A 390 25.13 17.36 -17.69
N GLU A 391 25.64 18.58 -17.60
CA GLU A 391 26.77 18.93 -16.75
C GLU A 391 26.48 18.62 -15.28
N LYS A 392 25.38 19.15 -14.71
CA LYS A 392 24.98 18.91 -13.32
C LYS A 392 24.79 17.42 -13.01
N LEU A 393 24.17 16.67 -13.93
CA LEU A 393 23.96 15.22 -13.77
C LEU A 393 25.25 14.41 -13.91
N ALA A 394 26.16 14.83 -14.79
CA ALA A 394 27.49 14.22 -14.89
C ALA A 394 28.29 14.44 -13.61
N SER A 395 28.21 15.61 -12.98
CA SER A 395 28.81 15.92 -11.68
C SER A 395 28.27 15.04 -10.56
N LYS A 396 26.93 14.85 -10.49
CA LYS A 396 26.31 13.89 -9.56
C LYS A 396 26.78 12.46 -9.83
N ALA A 397 26.84 12.05 -11.09
CA ALA A 397 27.34 10.73 -11.49
C ALA A 397 28.81 10.52 -11.09
N ALA A 398 29.65 11.55 -11.17
CA ALA A 398 31.02 11.52 -10.67
C ALA A 398 31.06 11.30 -9.15
N GLY A 399 30.15 11.91 -8.39
CA GLY A 399 29.99 11.65 -6.96
C GLY A 399 29.66 10.19 -6.65
N TYR A 400 28.70 9.59 -7.37
CA TYR A 400 28.37 8.18 -7.22
C TYR A 400 29.54 7.26 -7.64
N LEU A 401 30.20 7.52 -8.78
CA LEU A 401 31.38 6.75 -9.20
C LEU A 401 32.49 6.83 -8.16
N GLY A 402 32.80 8.02 -7.66
CA GLY A 402 33.77 8.23 -6.59
C GLY A 402 33.41 7.43 -5.34
N ARG A 403 32.13 7.44 -4.93
CA ARG A 403 31.60 6.66 -3.80
C ARG A 403 31.78 5.16 -4.03
N MET A 404 31.48 4.66 -5.22
CA MET A 404 31.66 3.24 -5.54
C MET A 404 33.15 2.84 -5.49
N PHE A 405 34.06 3.69 -5.96
CA PHE A 405 35.52 3.45 -5.86
C PHE A 405 36.03 3.52 -4.41
N LEU A 406 35.50 4.46 -3.61
CA LEU A 406 35.81 4.61 -2.19
C LEU A 406 35.37 3.38 -1.39
N ARG A 407 34.22 2.79 -1.72
CA ARG A 407 33.61 1.68 -0.97
C ARG A 407 33.97 0.30 -1.52
N GLY A 408 34.46 0.20 -2.76
CA GLY A 408 34.69 -1.08 -3.44
C GLY A 408 33.39 -1.78 -3.84
N GLU A 409 32.34 -1.01 -4.13
CA GLU A 409 31.02 -1.55 -4.48
C GLU A 409 30.95 -1.91 -5.97
N GLY A 410 30.86 -3.22 -6.27
CA GLY A 410 30.83 -3.74 -7.64
C GLY A 410 32.18 -3.68 -8.38
N MET A 411 33.27 -3.34 -7.69
CA MET A 411 34.63 -3.29 -8.24
C MET A 411 35.70 -3.22 -7.13
N PRO A 412 37.00 -3.44 -7.45
CA PRO A 412 38.08 -3.24 -6.50
C PRO A 412 38.13 -1.79 -5.98
N GLN A 413 38.36 -1.65 -4.68
CA GLN A 413 38.49 -0.35 -4.01
C GLN A 413 39.73 0.41 -4.52
N SER A 414 39.58 1.71 -4.76
CA SER A 414 40.69 2.59 -5.15
C SER A 414 40.45 4.02 -4.69
N PHE A 415 41.26 4.47 -3.72
CA PHE A 415 41.12 5.81 -3.15
C PHE A 415 41.61 6.91 -4.10
N ASP A 416 42.64 6.65 -4.90
CA ASP A 416 43.16 7.63 -5.87
C ASP A 416 42.14 7.93 -6.96
N ILE A 417 41.52 6.88 -7.51
CA ILE A 417 40.47 7.04 -8.53
C ILE A 417 39.26 7.72 -7.90
N ALA A 418 38.85 7.34 -6.68
CA ALA A 418 37.77 8.02 -5.96
C ALA A 418 38.03 9.53 -5.81
N LYS A 419 39.25 9.90 -5.38
CA LYS A 419 39.68 11.30 -5.24
C LYS A 419 39.59 12.07 -6.56
N THR A 420 40.00 11.46 -7.68
CA THR A 420 39.90 12.13 -8.98
C THR A 420 38.44 12.38 -9.40
N TRP A 421 37.54 11.44 -9.16
CA TRP A 421 36.11 11.65 -9.43
C TRP A 421 35.47 12.67 -8.51
N PHE A 422 35.78 12.64 -7.21
CA PHE A 422 35.27 13.65 -6.28
C PHE A 422 35.77 15.06 -6.61
N ARG A 423 37.02 15.22 -7.05
CA ARG A 423 37.53 16.52 -7.53
C ARG A 423 36.70 17.06 -8.70
N ARG A 424 36.36 16.19 -9.65
CA ARG A 424 35.49 16.55 -10.79
C ARG A 424 34.09 16.95 -10.33
N GLY A 425 33.50 16.23 -9.38
CA GLY A 425 32.20 16.59 -8.83
C GLY A 425 32.22 17.92 -8.05
N ILE A 426 33.26 18.16 -7.26
CA ILE A 426 33.42 19.38 -6.44
C ILE A 426 33.59 20.63 -7.31
N GLU A 427 34.25 20.53 -8.48
CA GLU A 427 34.42 21.65 -9.43
C GLU A 427 33.07 22.27 -9.83
N TYR A 428 32.02 21.44 -9.87
CA TYR A 428 30.64 21.85 -10.20
C TYR A 428 29.70 21.80 -8.98
N GLY A 429 30.28 21.76 -7.77
CA GLY A 429 29.53 21.89 -6.53
C GLY A 429 28.75 20.64 -6.07
N ASP A 430 29.03 19.42 -6.55
CA ASP A 430 28.28 18.23 -6.10
C ASP A 430 28.42 17.96 -4.59
N ALA A 431 27.30 18.03 -3.86
CA ALA A 431 27.25 17.80 -2.41
C ALA A 431 27.76 16.42 -1.98
N LEU A 432 27.44 15.36 -2.73
CA LEU A 432 27.88 13.99 -2.40
C LEU A 432 29.40 13.87 -2.50
N SER A 433 30.01 14.50 -3.51
CA SER A 433 31.46 14.56 -3.71
C SER A 433 32.15 15.34 -2.62
N GLN A 434 31.62 16.50 -2.22
CA GLN A 434 32.13 17.30 -1.10
C GLN A 434 32.11 16.49 0.21
N TYR A 435 30.96 15.89 0.55
CA TYR A 435 30.82 15.04 1.72
C TYR A 435 31.77 13.84 1.70
N SER A 436 31.86 13.12 0.58
CA SER A 436 32.70 11.93 0.47
C SER A 436 34.18 12.27 0.54
N MET A 437 34.60 13.40 -0.04
CA MET A 437 35.95 13.92 0.12
C MET A 437 36.23 14.34 1.57
N GLY A 438 35.23 14.92 2.26
CA GLY A 438 35.30 15.21 3.69
C GLY A 438 35.55 13.94 4.53
N ILE A 439 34.87 12.83 4.21
CA ILE A 439 35.16 11.52 4.85
C ILE A 439 36.59 11.07 4.58
N MET A 440 37.09 11.26 3.36
CA MET A 440 38.47 10.89 3.02
C MET A 440 39.48 11.66 3.86
N TYR A 441 39.31 12.99 4.03
CA TYR A 441 40.17 13.80 4.89
C TYR A 441 40.00 13.49 6.38
N LEU A 442 38.79 13.23 6.85
CA LEU A 442 38.52 12.90 8.25
C LEU A 442 39.20 11.58 8.66
N LYS A 443 39.13 10.56 7.79
CA LYS A 443 39.66 9.21 8.05
C LYS A 443 41.06 8.96 7.49
N GLY A 444 41.64 9.89 6.73
CA GLY A 444 42.94 9.72 6.08
C GLY A 444 42.96 8.69 4.93
N LEU A 445 41.87 8.56 4.17
CA LEU A 445 41.73 7.57 3.09
C LEU A 445 42.30 8.11 1.77
N GLY A 446 43.51 7.71 1.38
CA GLY A 446 44.18 8.19 0.15
C GLY A 446 44.56 9.69 0.16
N VAL A 447 44.38 10.33 1.31
CA VAL A 447 44.77 11.72 1.61
C VAL A 447 45.28 11.79 3.05
N PRO A 448 46.19 12.72 3.39
CA PRO A 448 46.57 12.95 4.77
C PRO A 448 45.35 13.39 5.58
N GLN A 449 45.31 13.00 6.86
CA GLN A 449 44.21 13.33 7.74
C GLN A 449 44.17 14.84 8.01
N ASP A 450 43.02 15.45 7.76
CA ASP A 450 42.80 16.89 7.96
C ASP A 450 41.33 17.13 8.39
N PRO A 451 41.06 17.24 9.70
CA PRO A 451 39.70 17.40 10.20
C PRO A 451 39.11 18.79 9.90
N VAL A 452 39.95 19.82 9.75
CA VAL A 452 39.51 21.20 9.47
C VAL A 452 38.96 21.27 8.06
N LYS A 453 39.73 20.75 7.09
CA LYS A 453 39.29 20.66 5.71
C LYS A 453 38.07 19.74 5.54
N ALA A 454 37.97 18.70 6.36
CA ALA A 454 36.77 17.86 6.38
C ALA A 454 35.53 18.64 6.83
N ALA A 455 35.64 19.46 7.88
CA ALA A 455 34.54 20.30 8.38
C ALA A 455 34.10 21.34 7.33
N GLU A 456 35.03 21.99 6.63
CA GLU A 456 34.72 22.91 5.53
C GLU A 456 33.93 22.22 4.41
N LEU A 457 34.36 21.02 4.00
CA LEU A 457 33.67 20.23 2.98
C LEU A 457 32.31 19.72 3.44
N PHE A 458 32.15 19.40 4.74
CA PHE A 458 30.84 19.07 5.30
C PHE A 458 29.92 20.29 5.35
N GLY A 459 30.45 21.49 5.66
CA GLY A 459 29.77 22.78 5.56
C GLY A 459 29.13 22.98 4.18
N ALA A 460 29.97 22.98 3.15
CA ALA A 460 29.54 23.17 1.77
C ALA A 460 28.51 22.12 1.29
N ALA A 461 28.60 20.89 1.78
CA ALA A 461 27.64 19.83 1.45
C ALA A 461 26.32 19.99 2.22
N ALA A 462 26.36 20.45 3.47
CA ALA A 462 25.17 20.66 4.30
C ALA A 462 24.36 21.88 3.83
N ASP A 463 25.02 22.91 3.30
CA ASP A 463 24.38 24.07 2.67
C ASP A 463 23.59 23.70 1.40
N GLN A 464 23.83 22.50 0.85
CA GLN A 464 23.08 21.90 -0.25
C GLN A 464 22.07 20.83 0.22
N ASP A 465 21.66 20.90 1.47
CA ASP A 465 20.67 20.03 2.09
C ASP A 465 21.03 18.53 2.08
N LEU A 466 22.32 18.20 2.03
CA LEU A 466 22.74 16.81 2.15
C LEU A 466 22.63 16.34 3.61
N ALA A 467 21.59 15.54 3.89
CA ALA A 467 21.28 15.05 5.23
C ALA A 467 22.45 14.37 5.96
N VAL A 468 23.26 13.56 5.25
CA VAL A 468 24.44 12.90 5.83
C VAL A 468 25.52 13.91 6.26
N ALA A 469 25.66 15.04 5.57
CA ALA A 469 26.60 16.10 5.92
C ALA A 469 26.07 16.94 7.09
N GLN A 470 24.78 17.28 7.08
CA GLN A 470 24.10 17.96 8.18
C GLN A 470 24.28 17.21 9.51
N VAL A 471 24.14 15.87 9.51
CA VAL A 471 24.40 15.08 10.72
C VAL A 471 25.85 15.17 11.19
N ARG A 472 26.83 15.16 10.27
CA ARG A 472 28.25 15.27 10.64
C ARG A 472 28.57 16.63 11.24
N LEU A 473 28.02 17.71 10.69
CA LEU A 473 28.14 19.04 11.27
C LEU A 473 27.41 19.14 12.61
N GLY A 474 26.19 18.62 12.70
CA GLY A 474 25.44 18.59 13.96
C GLY A 474 26.20 17.86 15.07
N ALA A 475 26.84 16.73 14.76
CA ALA A 475 27.70 16.02 15.71
C ALA A 475 28.94 16.85 16.11
N LEU A 476 29.57 17.55 15.17
CA LEU A 476 30.70 18.45 15.45
C LEU A 476 30.30 19.60 16.39
N PHE A 477 29.16 20.26 16.14
CA PHE A 477 28.65 21.32 17.01
C PHE A 477 28.24 20.78 18.39
N LEU A 478 27.67 19.58 18.44
CA LEU A 478 27.33 18.92 19.70
C LEU A 478 28.58 18.64 20.54
N ASP A 479 29.66 18.15 19.92
CA ASP A 479 30.95 17.91 20.57
C ASP A 479 31.60 19.21 21.09
N GLN A 480 31.32 20.34 20.43
CA GLN A 480 31.74 21.68 20.88
C GLN A 480 30.85 22.26 22.00
N GLY A 481 29.70 21.65 22.28
CA GLY A 481 28.73 22.10 23.27
C GLY A 481 27.65 23.05 22.73
N ASP A 482 27.60 23.32 21.42
CA ASP A 482 26.56 24.12 20.77
C ASP A 482 25.33 23.25 20.43
N VAL A 483 24.56 22.95 21.47
CA VAL A 483 23.35 22.10 21.37
C VAL A 483 22.27 22.71 20.47
N PRO A 484 21.94 24.02 20.53
CA PRO A 484 20.90 24.61 19.68
C PRO A 484 21.21 24.48 18.19
N VAL A 485 22.45 24.78 17.79
CA VAL A 485 22.88 24.66 16.38
C VAL A 485 22.89 23.19 15.95
N ALA A 486 23.41 22.30 16.80
CA ALA A 486 23.39 20.87 16.52
C ALA A 486 21.96 20.33 16.30
N THR A 487 21.02 20.74 17.16
CA THR A 487 19.61 20.34 17.07
C THR A 487 18.98 20.79 15.76
N LYS A 488 19.26 22.02 15.31
CA LYS A 488 18.78 22.53 14.01
C LYS A 488 19.27 21.65 12.86
N TYR A 489 20.55 21.30 12.83
CA TYR A 489 21.09 20.41 11.79
C TYR A 489 20.49 19.00 11.85
N PHE A 490 20.28 18.45 13.04
CA PHE A 490 19.62 17.14 13.17
C PHE A 490 18.16 17.18 12.74
N GLU A 491 17.42 18.26 13.01
CA GLU A 491 16.04 18.43 12.53
C GLU A 491 15.97 18.51 11.01
N LEU A 492 16.88 19.28 10.38
CA LEU A 492 17.00 19.33 8.92
C LEU A 492 17.29 17.94 8.34
N ALA A 493 18.24 17.21 8.91
CA ALA A 493 18.57 15.86 8.46
C ALA A 493 17.44 14.85 8.72
N ALA A 494 16.66 15.03 9.78
CA ALA A 494 15.51 14.21 10.11
C ALA A 494 14.36 14.40 9.10
N ARG A 495 14.16 15.61 8.56
CA ARG A 495 13.20 15.86 7.46
C ARG A 495 13.52 15.02 6.22
N HIS A 496 14.80 14.83 5.92
CA HIS A 496 15.27 13.92 4.86
C HIS A 496 15.33 12.45 5.26
N GLY A 497 14.85 12.10 6.47
CA GLY A 497 14.74 10.72 6.90
C GLY A 497 16.07 10.07 7.33
N HIS A 498 17.14 10.83 7.60
CA HIS A 498 18.44 10.22 7.93
C HIS A 498 18.45 9.57 9.32
N LEU A 499 18.96 8.33 9.40
CA LEU A 499 18.86 7.48 10.59
C LEU A 499 19.57 8.06 11.82
N GLU A 500 20.84 8.47 11.68
CA GLU A 500 21.62 9.02 12.81
C GLU A 500 21.02 10.32 13.36
N ALA A 501 20.29 11.08 12.53
CA ALA A 501 19.67 12.32 12.98
C ALA A 501 18.60 12.05 14.03
N TYR A 502 17.72 11.08 13.77
CA TYR A 502 16.73 10.61 14.73
C TYR A 502 17.38 10.07 16.01
N TYR A 503 18.50 9.35 15.89
CA TYR A 503 19.22 8.83 17.05
C TYR A 503 19.77 9.95 17.95
N TYR A 504 20.41 10.97 17.37
CA TYR A 504 20.90 12.11 18.16
C TYR A 504 19.77 12.92 18.78
N LEU A 505 18.67 13.16 18.04
CA LEU A 505 17.48 13.82 18.59
C LEU A 505 16.87 13.01 19.74
N ALA A 506 16.87 11.68 19.64
CA ALA A 506 16.40 10.79 20.70
C ALA A 506 17.28 10.89 21.96
N GLU A 507 18.61 10.91 21.81
CA GLU A 507 19.54 11.06 22.94
C GLU A 507 19.39 12.43 23.61
N LEU A 508 19.30 13.51 22.83
CA LEU A 508 19.10 14.87 23.35
C LEU A 508 17.78 14.99 24.14
N THR A 509 16.68 14.48 23.57
CA THR A 509 15.35 14.52 24.22
C THR A 509 15.22 13.58 25.42
N HIS A 510 15.91 12.43 25.41
CA HIS A 510 15.94 11.50 26.53
C HIS A 510 16.72 12.05 27.72
N HIS A 511 17.83 12.73 27.47
CA HIS A 511 18.66 13.34 28.51
C HIS A 511 18.19 14.74 28.92
N GLY A 512 17.30 15.38 28.17
CA GLY A 512 16.83 16.74 28.44
C GLY A 512 17.87 17.81 28.11
N VAL A 513 18.68 17.58 27.07
CA VAL A 513 19.75 18.49 26.65
C VAL A 513 19.19 19.44 25.58
N GLY A 514 19.07 20.73 25.91
CA GLY A 514 18.52 21.77 25.03
C GLY A 514 16.98 21.87 24.99
N ARG A 515 16.26 20.84 25.47
CA ARG A 515 14.79 20.82 25.64
C ARG A 515 14.41 20.03 26.89
N ASP A 516 13.17 20.16 27.33
CA ASP A 516 12.65 19.35 28.44
C ASP A 516 12.67 17.86 28.11
N LYS A 517 12.99 17.06 29.13
CA LYS A 517 13.01 15.60 29.01
C LYS A 517 11.61 15.09 28.64
N SER A 518 11.51 14.36 27.53
CA SER A 518 10.26 13.75 27.08
C SER A 518 10.48 12.29 26.67
N CYS A 519 9.98 11.37 27.49
CA CYS A 519 10.10 9.93 27.22
C CYS A 519 9.29 9.51 25.98
N SER A 520 8.13 10.12 25.73
CA SER A 520 7.27 9.75 24.60
C SER A 520 7.88 10.13 23.26
N VAL A 521 8.45 11.33 23.17
CA VAL A 521 9.14 11.81 21.95
C VAL A 521 10.42 11.01 21.73
N ALA A 522 11.21 10.77 22.78
CA ALA A 522 12.41 9.94 22.69
C ALA A 522 12.09 8.51 22.23
N ALA A 523 11.05 7.87 22.79
CA ALA A 523 10.60 6.54 22.39
C ALA A 523 10.22 6.51 20.91
N ALA A 524 9.50 7.52 20.41
CA ALA A 524 9.13 7.61 19.00
C ALA A 524 10.35 7.73 18.09
N TYR A 525 11.35 8.54 18.44
CA TYR A 525 12.58 8.65 17.66
C TYR A 525 13.42 7.37 17.68
N TYR A 526 13.61 6.73 18.85
CA TYR A 526 14.32 5.44 18.90
C TYR A 526 13.59 4.35 18.13
N LYS A 527 12.25 4.32 18.20
CA LYS A 527 11.42 3.41 17.41
C LYS A 527 11.67 3.59 15.91
N ILE A 528 11.66 4.83 15.41
CA ILE A 528 11.96 5.12 13.99
C ILE A 528 13.36 4.60 13.61
N VAL A 529 14.34 4.71 14.50
CA VAL A 529 15.71 4.22 14.25
C VAL A 529 15.74 2.69 14.19
N ALA A 530 15.11 2.02 15.15
CA ALA A 530 15.06 0.56 15.20
C ALA A 530 14.30 -0.02 13.99
N GLU A 531 13.16 0.57 13.63
CA GLU A 531 12.33 0.11 12.50
C GLU A 531 13.00 0.32 11.14
N LYS A 532 13.74 1.41 10.94
CA LYS A 532 14.47 1.64 9.68
C LYS A 532 15.60 0.64 9.44
N ALA A 533 16.13 0.02 10.49
CA ALA A 533 17.15 -1.02 10.39
C ALA A 533 16.52 -2.41 10.23
N GLU A 534 15.68 -2.56 9.22
CA GLU A 534 14.85 -3.75 9.00
C GLU A 534 15.70 -5.03 8.90
N LEU A 535 16.84 -4.96 8.22
CA LEU A 535 17.75 -6.10 8.04
C LEU A 535 18.31 -6.66 9.36
N VAL A 536 18.36 -5.85 10.43
CA VAL A 536 18.85 -6.25 11.75
C VAL A 536 17.70 -6.66 12.67
N SER A 537 16.55 -6.00 12.53
CA SER A 537 15.41 -6.18 13.42
C SER A 537 14.45 -7.28 12.98
N THR A 538 14.24 -7.49 11.67
CA THR A 538 13.11 -8.29 11.17
C THR A 538 13.43 -9.04 9.87
N SER A 539 12.52 -9.93 9.48
CA SER A 539 12.63 -10.82 8.32
C SER A 539 11.60 -10.49 7.23
N PHE A 540 11.44 -9.19 6.91
CA PHE A 540 10.60 -8.75 5.79
C PHE A 540 11.05 -9.32 4.43
N PRO A 541 12.34 -9.38 4.09
CA PRO A 541 12.79 -9.96 2.83
C PRO A 541 12.29 -11.40 2.64
N GLU A 542 12.44 -12.23 3.66
CA GLU A 542 12.01 -13.62 3.66
C GLU A 542 10.48 -13.73 3.58
N ALA A 543 9.75 -12.85 4.25
CA ALA A 543 8.29 -12.80 4.20
C ALA A 543 7.79 -12.43 2.79
N ASN A 544 8.39 -11.41 2.18
CA ASN A 544 8.03 -10.91 0.86
C ASN A 544 8.38 -11.94 -0.22
N GLU A 545 9.53 -12.61 -0.12
CA GLU A 545 9.90 -13.69 -1.03
C GLU A 545 8.94 -14.89 -0.89
N ALA A 546 8.59 -15.28 0.32
CA ALA A 546 7.58 -16.33 0.55
C ALA A 546 6.21 -15.96 -0.04
N TYR A 547 5.77 -14.71 0.14
CA TYR A 547 4.53 -14.21 -0.43
C TYR A 547 4.55 -14.23 -1.96
N ALA A 548 5.63 -13.74 -2.57
CA ALA A 548 5.82 -13.77 -4.03
C ALA A 548 5.84 -15.20 -4.59
N ASN A 549 6.41 -16.15 -3.84
CA ASN A 549 6.41 -17.57 -4.18
C ASN A 549 5.05 -18.27 -3.96
N GLY A 550 4.06 -17.58 -3.37
CA GLY A 550 2.75 -18.14 -3.05
C GLY A 550 2.71 -19.02 -1.79
N ASP A 551 3.79 -19.05 -1.01
CA ASP A 551 3.86 -19.70 0.30
C ASP A 551 3.34 -18.73 1.38
N LEU A 552 2.01 -18.64 1.45
CA LEU A 552 1.31 -17.76 2.37
C LEU A 552 1.55 -18.13 3.84
N GLU A 553 1.87 -19.40 4.13
CA GLU A 553 2.06 -19.86 5.50
C GLU A 553 3.39 -19.35 6.07
N THR A 554 4.48 -19.48 5.30
CA THR A 554 5.77 -18.88 5.68
C THR A 554 5.67 -17.36 5.77
N ALA A 555 5.00 -16.74 4.79
CA ALA A 555 4.81 -15.29 4.78
C ALA A 555 4.03 -14.81 6.01
N LEU A 556 2.93 -15.48 6.37
CA LEU A 556 2.11 -15.15 7.53
C LEU A 556 2.92 -15.22 8.83
N VAL A 557 3.68 -16.30 9.04
CA VAL A 557 4.53 -16.48 10.24
C VAL A 557 5.53 -15.33 10.37
N SER A 558 6.23 -15.00 9.28
CA SER A 558 7.24 -13.93 9.29
C SER A 558 6.59 -12.55 9.49
N TYR A 559 5.43 -12.28 8.88
CA TYR A 559 4.70 -11.05 9.14
C TYR A 559 4.17 -10.97 10.58
N MET A 560 3.74 -12.09 11.18
CA MET A 560 3.33 -12.13 12.59
C MET A 560 4.50 -11.81 13.52
N MET A 561 5.70 -12.29 13.24
CA MET A 561 6.88 -11.93 14.02
C MET A 561 7.17 -10.42 13.95
N ALA A 562 7.13 -9.83 12.74
CA ALA A 562 7.27 -8.40 12.58
C ALA A 562 6.14 -7.62 13.28
N ALA A 563 4.92 -8.15 13.24
CA ALA A 563 3.76 -7.54 13.89
C ALA A 563 3.87 -7.51 15.42
N GLU A 564 4.42 -8.57 16.04
CA GLU A 564 4.70 -8.64 17.48
C GLU A 564 5.85 -7.72 17.91
N GLN A 565 6.79 -7.42 17.01
CA GLN A 565 7.85 -6.43 17.23
C GLN A 565 7.35 -4.98 17.17
N GLY A 566 6.11 -4.77 16.71
CA GLY A 566 5.47 -3.45 16.64
C GLY A 566 5.45 -2.80 15.27
N PHE A 567 5.91 -3.49 14.21
CA PHE A 567 5.84 -2.95 12.85
C PHE A 567 4.39 -2.87 12.38
N GLU A 568 3.90 -1.65 12.14
CA GLU A 568 2.55 -1.38 11.62
C GLU A 568 2.28 -2.13 10.31
N VAL A 569 3.26 -2.14 9.40
CA VAL A 569 3.16 -2.83 8.11
C VAL A 569 2.97 -4.34 8.29
N GLY A 570 3.70 -4.95 9.24
CA GLY A 570 3.54 -6.36 9.57
C GLY A 570 2.13 -6.65 10.11
N GLN A 571 1.63 -5.78 10.99
CA GLN A 571 0.27 -5.90 11.56
C GLN A 571 -0.80 -5.82 10.45
N ALA A 572 -0.70 -4.85 9.55
CA ALA A 572 -1.61 -4.71 8.41
C ALA A 572 -1.56 -5.92 7.47
N ASN A 573 -0.36 -6.45 7.17
CA ASN A 573 -0.19 -7.61 6.31
C ASN A 573 -0.80 -8.88 6.91
N VAL A 574 -0.57 -9.14 8.21
CA VAL A 574 -1.20 -10.26 8.91
C VAL A 574 -2.71 -10.12 8.88
N ALA A 575 -3.24 -8.94 9.22
CA ALA A 575 -4.67 -8.69 9.23
C ALA A 575 -5.29 -8.89 7.84
N TYR A 576 -4.62 -8.43 6.78
CA TYR A 576 -5.05 -8.60 5.40
C TYR A 576 -5.08 -10.07 4.96
N LEU A 577 -4.05 -10.86 5.31
CA LEU A 577 -4.01 -12.28 4.99
C LEU A 577 -5.09 -13.09 5.72
N LEU A 578 -5.44 -12.67 6.94
CA LEU A 578 -6.48 -13.30 7.77
C LEU A 578 -7.89 -12.75 7.51
N ASP A 579 -8.02 -11.65 6.75
CA ASP A 579 -9.31 -11.00 6.53
C ASP A 579 -10.28 -11.89 5.76
N GLN A 580 -11.47 -12.06 6.34
CA GLN A 580 -12.57 -12.83 5.78
C GLN A 580 -13.52 -11.97 4.94
N VAL A 581 -13.47 -10.65 5.09
CA VAL A 581 -14.36 -9.69 4.42
C VAL A 581 -13.72 -9.26 3.10
N LYS A 582 -13.72 -10.17 2.12
CA LYS A 582 -13.37 -9.86 0.73
C LYS A 582 -14.61 -9.37 -0.05
N PRO A 583 -14.45 -8.56 -1.11
CA PRO A 583 -15.58 -8.00 -1.84
C PRO A 583 -16.56 -9.09 -2.32
N ARG A 584 -17.87 -8.85 -2.16
CA ARG A 584 -18.95 -9.84 -2.44
C ARG A 584 -19.03 -10.31 -3.89
N LEU A 585 -18.37 -9.60 -4.82
CA LEU A 585 -18.40 -9.84 -6.27
C LEU A 585 -16.98 -10.01 -6.85
N THR A 586 -16.08 -10.72 -6.16
CA THR A 586 -14.80 -11.11 -6.78
C THR A 586 -15.03 -12.21 -7.82
N LEU A 587 -14.22 -12.27 -8.88
CA LEU A 587 -14.25 -13.34 -9.89
C LEU A 587 -14.12 -14.75 -9.26
N SER A 588 -13.45 -14.85 -8.11
CA SER A 588 -13.35 -16.05 -7.27
C SER A 588 -14.64 -16.45 -6.53
N SER A 589 -15.61 -15.54 -6.41
CA SER A 589 -16.97 -15.84 -5.91
C SER A 589 -17.86 -16.48 -6.98
N LEU A 590 -17.64 -16.11 -8.26
CA LEU A 590 -18.32 -16.64 -9.44
C LEU A 590 -17.79 -18.00 -9.89
N VAL A 591 -16.51 -18.27 -9.60
CA VAL A 591 -15.82 -19.50 -10.01
C VAL A 591 -15.30 -20.25 -8.77
N PRO A 592 -16.04 -21.24 -8.24
CA PRO A 592 -15.76 -21.85 -6.93
C PRO A 592 -14.39 -22.54 -6.81
N PHE A 593 -13.74 -22.92 -7.92
CA PHE A 593 -12.42 -23.54 -7.92
C PHE A 593 -11.23 -22.56 -7.95
N MET A 594 -11.47 -21.26 -8.19
CA MET A 594 -10.44 -20.20 -8.11
C MET A 594 -10.27 -19.62 -6.70
N ARG A 595 -10.98 -20.17 -5.71
CA ARG A 595 -10.77 -19.79 -4.32
C ARG A 595 -9.39 -20.29 -3.89
N LYS A 596 -8.39 -19.40 -3.82
CA LYS A 596 -7.31 -19.55 -2.85
C LYS A 596 -7.96 -19.47 -1.46
N GLN A 597 -8.43 -20.60 -0.96
CA GLN A 597 -8.91 -20.68 0.42
C GLN A 597 -7.68 -20.62 1.32
N VAL A 598 -7.55 -19.52 2.05
CA VAL A 598 -6.74 -19.56 3.28
C VAL A 598 -7.48 -20.52 4.20
N SER A 599 -6.89 -21.69 4.39
CA SER A 599 -7.42 -22.77 5.24
C SER A 599 -7.12 -22.55 6.73
N LEU A 600 -7.05 -21.30 7.18
CA LEU A 600 -7.36 -20.97 8.56
C LEU A 600 -8.87 -20.79 8.51
N ALA A 601 -9.62 -21.47 9.39
CA ALA A 601 -10.85 -20.86 9.85
C ALA A 601 -10.44 -19.45 10.30
N GLY A 602 -10.69 -18.42 9.50
CA GLY A 602 -10.08 -17.12 9.74
C GLY A 602 -10.41 -16.72 11.17
N ASP A 603 -9.38 -16.59 11.98
CA ASP A 603 -9.57 -16.11 13.34
C ASP A 603 -9.91 -14.64 13.19
N ALA A 604 -11.19 -14.35 12.95
CA ALA A 604 -11.70 -13.00 12.88
C ALA A 604 -11.31 -12.21 14.15
N VAL A 605 -11.15 -12.92 15.27
CA VAL A 605 -10.58 -12.40 16.52
C VAL A 605 -9.13 -11.93 16.32
N LEU A 606 -8.26 -12.76 15.75
CA LEU A 606 -6.85 -12.44 15.51
C LEU A 606 -6.69 -11.33 14.47
N ALA A 607 -7.46 -11.39 13.38
CA ALA A 607 -7.50 -10.34 12.37
C ALA A 607 -7.95 -9.00 12.98
N LEU A 608 -8.99 -9.01 13.83
CA LEU A 608 -9.45 -7.81 14.55
C LEU A 608 -8.36 -7.25 15.47
N ILE A 609 -7.63 -8.11 16.19
CA ILE A 609 -6.51 -7.69 17.05
C ILE A 609 -5.45 -6.95 16.22
N TYR A 610 -5.04 -7.50 15.07
CA TYR A 610 -4.02 -6.87 14.23
C TYR A 610 -4.52 -5.63 13.50
N TRP A 611 -5.78 -5.59 13.05
CA TRP A 611 -6.41 -4.38 12.54
C TRP A 611 -6.43 -3.27 13.59
N THR A 612 -6.79 -3.61 14.83
CA THR A 612 -6.81 -2.65 15.96
C THR A 612 -5.40 -2.11 16.23
N ARG A 613 -4.39 -2.97 16.31
CA ARG A 613 -2.99 -2.56 16.53
C ARG A 613 -2.46 -1.66 15.42
N SER A 614 -2.77 -1.98 14.16
CA SER A 614 -2.37 -1.14 13.02
C SER A 614 -3.14 0.20 13.00
N ALA A 615 -4.42 0.21 13.35
CA ALA A 615 -5.24 1.42 13.48
C ALA A 615 -4.72 2.36 14.58
N GLU A 616 -4.30 1.83 15.74
CA GLU A 616 -3.64 2.61 16.80
C GLU A 616 -2.34 3.26 16.33
N GLN A 617 -1.66 2.66 15.36
CA GLN A 617 -0.47 3.22 14.69
C GLN A 617 -0.82 4.14 13.51
N LYS A 618 -2.06 4.64 13.47
CA LYS A 618 -2.56 5.61 12.49
C LYS A 618 -2.68 5.08 11.06
N ASN A 619 -2.87 3.77 10.87
CA ASN A 619 -3.27 3.25 9.57
C ASN A 619 -4.78 3.49 9.35
N VAL A 620 -5.08 4.29 8.32
CA VAL A 620 -6.43 4.72 7.96
C VAL A 620 -7.33 3.55 7.56
N ASP A 621 -6.87 2.71 6.62
CA ASP A 621 -7.66 1.59 6.12
C ASP A 621 -7.91 0.54 7.20
N SER A 622 -6.93 0.36 8.10
CA SER A 622 -7.08 -0.51 9.27
C SER A 622 -8.15 -0.03 10.23
N MET A 623 -8.28 1.29 10.41
CA MET A 623 -9.31 1.89 11.26
C MET A 623 -10.72 1.71 10.67
N VAL A 624 -10.87 1.86 9.35
CA VAL A 624 -12.14 1.58 8.66
C VAL A 624 -12.49 0.09 8.76
N LYS A 625 -11.52 -0.82 8.56
CA LYS A 625 -11.72 -2.26 8.71
C LYS A 625 -12.10 -2.66 10.13
N MET A 626 -11.49 -2.05 11.14
CA MET A 626 -11.88 -2.24 12.53
C MET A 626 -13.37 -1.88 12.75
N GLY A 627 -13.84 -0.80 12.13
CA GLY A 627 -15.26 -0.43 12.10
C GLY A 627 -16.15 -1.49 11.44
N ASP A 628 -15.74 -2.01 10.28
CA ASP A 628 -16.47 -3.07 9.56
C ASP A 628 -16.62 -4.35 10.41
N TYR A 629 -15.57 -4.72 11.15
CA TYR A 629 -15.59 -5.87 12.04
C TYR A 629 -16.56 -5.69 13.19
N TYR A 630 -16.60 -4.50 13.82
CA TYR A 630 -17.60 -4.18 14.85
C TYR A 630 -19.02 -4.15 14.28
N LEU A 631 -19.19 -3.61 13.07
CA LEU A 631 -20.48 -3.54 12.39
C LEU A 631 -21.05 -4.93 12.07
N HIS A 632 -20.20 -5.86 11.63
CA HIS A 632 -20.59 -7.23 11.29
C HIS A 632 -20.54 -8.21 12.48
N GLY A 633 -19.91 -7.85 13.60
CA GLY A 633 -19.69 -8.76 14.72
C GLY A 633 -18.70 -9.88 14.39
N LEU A 634 -17.63 -9.55 13.66
CA LEU A 634 -16.58 -10.50 13.28
C LEU A 634 -15.52 -10.54 14.39
N GLY A 635 -15.31 -11.70 15.00
CA GLY A 635 -14.36 -11.85 16.11
C GLY A 635 -14.76 -11.18 17.42
N THR A 636 -15.93 -10.52 17.46
CA THR A 636 -16.48 -9.84 18.64
C THR A 636 -18.01 -9.78 18.53
N SER A 637 -18.70 -9.39 19.60
CA SER A 637 -20.13 -9.10 19.54
C SER A 637 -20.40 -7.87 18.66
N GLN A 638 -21.47 -7.91 17.87
CA GLN A 638 -21.87 -6.79 17.04
C GLN A 638 -22.07 -5.52 17.88
N ASP A 639 -21.38 -4.44 17.52
CA ASP A 639 -21.42 -3.17 18.22
C ASP A 639 -21.40 -2.01 17.21
N LYS A 640 -22.61 -1.50 16.92
CA LYS A 640 -22.81 -0.48 15.88
C LYS A 640 -22.34 0.91 16.32
N GLU A 641 -22.37 1.19 17.62
CA GLU A 641 -21.92 2.47 18.18
C GLU A 641 -20.39 2.56 18.09
N LYS A 642 -19.67 1.48 18.43
CA LYS A 642 -18.22 1.42 18.22
C LYS A 642 -17.84 1.52 16.76
N ALA A 643 -18.60 0.90 15.86
CA ALA A 643 -18.38 1.03 14.42
C ALA A 643 -18.49 2.49 13.96
N ALA A 644 -19.53 3.21 14.40
CA ALA A 644 -19.70 4.64 14.11
C ALA A 644 -18.52 5.46 14.62
N ALA A 645 -18.06 5.21 15.85
CA ALA A 645 -16.90 5.89 16.43
C ALA A 645 -15.62 5.65 15.61
N CYS A 646 -15.42 4.43 15.10
CA CYS A 646 -14.27 4.12 14.24
C CYS A 646 -14.31 4.90 12.91
N TYR A 647 -15.46 4.93 12.24
CA TYR A 647 -15.61 5.67 10.99
C TYR A 647 -15.53 7.19 11.20
N GLN A 648 -16.07 7.70 12.30
CA GLN A 648 -15.94 9.11 12.67
C GLN A 648 -14.48 9.48 12.88
N ALA A 649 -13.73 8.68 13.65
CA ALA A 649 -12.30 8.90 13.85
C ALA A 649 -11.53 8.88 12.51
N ALA A 650 -11.81 7.93 11.62
CA ALA A 650 -11.17 7.84 10.31
C ALA A 650 -11.58 8.99 9.35
N ALA A 651 -12.81 9.50 9.44
CA ALA A 651 -13.29 10.62 8.65
C ALA A 651 -12.67 11.95 9.11
N GLU A 652 -12.65 12.20 10.43
CA GLU A 652 -12.19 13.47 11.01
C GLU A 652 -10.67 13.59 11.07
N THR A 653 -9.96 12.53 11.49
CA THR A 653 -8.51 12.61 11.75
C THR A 653 -7.65 12.23 10.55
N MET A 654 -8.19 11.45 9.61
CA MET A 654 -7.42 10.81 8.54
C MET A 654 -7.98 11.05 7.13
N GLN A 655 -9.11 11.77 7.01
CA GLN A 655 -9.74 12.14 5.73
C GLN A 655 -9.99 10.94 4.79
N SER A 656 -10.55 9.85 5.32
CA SER A 656 -10.93 8.70 4.49
C SER A 656 -12.28 8.90 3.80
N ALA A 657 -12.28 8.94 2.47
CA ALA A 657 -13.51 9.01 1.67
C ALA A 657 -14.45 7.81 1.93
N GLN A 658 -13.89 6.60 2.10
CA GLN A 658 -14.67 5.41 2.43
C GLN A 658 -15.33 5.52 3.82
N ALA A 659 -14.61 6.03 4.82
CA ALA A 659 -15.16 6.24 6.15
C ALA A 659 -16.30 7.27 6.15
N MET A 660 -16.13 8.36 5.41
CA MET A 660 -17.17 9.40 5.25
C MET A 660 -18.42 8.83 4.57
N TRP A 661 -18.25 8.03 3.52
CA TRP A 661 -19.37 7.35 2.87
C TRP A 661 -20.08 6.36 3.80
N ASN A 662 -19.32 5.56 4.56
CA ASN A 662 -19.86 4.61 5.54
C ASN A 662 -20.65 5.35 6.64
N LEU A 663 -20.13 6.48 7.14
CA LEU A 663 -20.80 7.29 8.16
C LEU A 663 -22.09 7.94 7.61
N GLY A 664 -22.07 8.43 6.37
CA GLY A 664 -23.26 8.91 5.68
C GLY A 664 -24.34 7.83 5.55
N TRP A 665 -23.93 6.59 5.24
CA TRP A 665 -24.84 5.44 5.21
C TRP A 665 -25.38 5.06 6.59
N MET A 666 -24.60 5.21 7.66
CA MET A 666 -25.07 4.97 9.03
C MET A 666 -26.11 6.01 9.45
N HIS A 667 -25.90 7.29 9.14
CA HIS A 667 -26.87 8.36 9.39
C HIS A 667 -28.14 8.21 8.55
N GLU A 668 -28.03 7.73 7.29
CA GLU A 668 -29.19 7.45 6.45
C GLU A 668 -30.10 6.37 7.06
N ASN A 669 -29.51 5.34 7.68
CA ASN A 669 -30.24 4.16 8.16
C ASN A 669 -30.49 4.13 9.68
N GLY A 670 -29.91 5.07 10.44
CA GLY A 670 -30.02 5.08 11.90
C GLY A 670 -29.34 3.87 12.56
N ILE A 671 -28.20 3.43 12.03
CA ILE A 671 -27.47 2.24 12.52
C ILE A 671 -26.37 2.71 13.46
N GLY A 672 -26.53 2.48 14.77
CA GLY A 672 -25.53 2.86 15.78
C GLY A 672 -25.44 4.36 16.09
N ILE A 673 -26.15 5.18 15.32
CA ILE A 673 -26.29 6.63 15.47
C ILE A 673 -27.71 7.02 15.09
N ASP A 674 -28.14 8.20 15.53
CA ASP A 674 -29.46 8.73 15.19
C ASP A 674 -29.59 8.99 13.69
N GLN A 675 -30.79 8.70 13.18
CA GLN A 675 -31.10 8.86 11.78
C GLN A 675 -31.25 10.36 11.43
N ASP A 676 -30.39 10.84 10.53
CA ASP A 676 -30.39 12.24 10.09
C ASP A 676 -29.99 12.35 8.62
N PHE A 677 -30.94 12.78 7.77
CA PHE A 677 -30.68 12.91 6.33
C PHE A 677 -29.81 14.12 5.97
N HIS A 678 -29.76 15.18 6.78
CA HIS A 678 -28.90 16.34 6.53
C HIS A 678 -27.43 15.99 6.81
N LEU A 679 -27.17 15.33 7.94
CA LEU A 679 -25.82 14.83 8.25
C LEU A 679 -25.39 13.78 7.24
N ALA A 680 -26.28 12.85 6.84
CA ALA A 680 -25.99 11.88 5.79
C ALA A 680 -25.56 12.55 4.48
N LYS A 681 -26.30 13.57 4.02
CA LYS A 681 -25.96 14.35 2.83
C LYS A 681 -24.59 15.02 3.00
N ARG A 682 -24.33 15.67 4.13
CA ARG A 682 -23.05 16.35 4.41
C ARG A 682 -21.87 15.39 4.30
N HIS A 683 -21.98 14.19 4.88
CA HIS A 683 -20.91 13.21 4.81
C HIS A 683 -20.70 12.64 3.41
N TYR A 684 -21.77 12.48 2.64
CA TYR A 684 -21.67 12.12 1.22
C TYR A 684 -21.00 13.22 0.39
N ASP A 685 -21.38 14.48 0.59
CA ASP A 685 -20.76 15.62 -0.09
C ASP A 685 -19.26 15.72 0.29
N LEU A 686 -18.91 15.54 1.58
CA LEU A 686 -17.52 15.53 2.05
C LEU A 686 -16.70 14.38 1.45
N ALA A 687 -17.30 13.19 1.31
CA ALA A 687 -16.65 12.05 0.65
C ALA A 687 -16.31 12.38 -0.82
N LEU A 688 -17.19 13.12 -1.49
CA LEU A 688 -16.99 13.58 -2.86
C LEU A 688 -15.89 14.65 -2.97
N GLU A 689 -15.86 15.61 -2.05
CA GLU A 689 -14.82 16.64 -2.00
C GLU A 689 -13.44 16.03 -1.75
N THR A 690 -13.38 15.00 -0.91
CA THR A 690 -12.12 14.30 -0.56
C THR A 690 -11.61 13.44 -1.73
N ASN A 691 -12.51 12.80 -2.49
CA ASN A 691 -12.14 11.97 -3.63
C ASN A 691 -13.09 12.19 -4.83
N PRO A 692 -12.91 13.29 -5.58
CA PRO A 692 -13.85 13.67 -6.64
C PRO A 692 -13.77 12.74 -7.86
N ARG A 693 -12.67 12.03 -8.05
CA ARG A 693 -12.45 11.17 -9.22
C ARG A 693 -13.18 9.84 -9.10
N GLU A 694 -12.95 9.11 -8.00
CA GLU A 694 -13.44 7.75 -7.85
C GLU A 694 -14.75 7.68 -7.04
N ALA A 695 -14.99 8.62 -6.12
CA ALA A 695 -16.21 8.64 -5.30
C ALA A 695 -17.42 9.27 -6.01
N TYR A 696 -17.24 9.93 -7.16
CA TYR A 696 -18.32 10.64 -7.88
C TYR A 696 -19.56 9.77 -8.13
N LEU A 697 -19.40 8.65 -8.83
CA LEU A 697 -20.54 7.81 -9.18
C LEU A 697 -21.22 7.18 -7.94
N PRO A 698 -20.49 6.55 -7.00
CA PRO A 698 -21.09 5.99 -5.78
C PRO A 698 -21.82 7.03 -4.92
N VAL A 699 -21.23 8.22 -4.73
CA VAL A 699 -21.83 9.29 -3.94
C VAL A 699 -23.07 9.84 -4.61
N VAL A 700 -23.02 10.13 -5.92
CA VAL A 700 -24.17 10.65 -6.65
C VAL A 700 -25.35 9.69 -6.59
N LEU A 701 -25.12 8.38 -6.76
CA LEU A 701 -26.17 7.37 -6.60
C LEU A 701 -26.72 7.32 -5.16
N ALA A 702 -25.85 7.41 -4.15
CA ALA A 702 -26.27 7.48 -2.75
C ALA A 702 -27.10 8.73 -2.45
N LEU A 703 -26.72 9.90 -3.00
CA LEU A 703 -27.46 11.15 -2.87
C LEU A 703 -28.82 11.09 -3.58
N TYR A 704 -28.91 10.50 -4.77
CA TYR A 704 -30.19 10.26 -5.44
C TYR A 704 -31.11 9.36 -4.61
N LYS A 705 -30.57 8.26 -4.09
CA LYS A 705 -31.30 7.36 -3.18
C LYS A 705 -31.77 8.10 -1.92
N LEU A 706 -30.90 8.89 -1.31
CA LEU A 706 -31.20 9.68 -0.11
C LEU A 706 -32.31 10.71 -0.39
N ARG A 707 -32.24 11.43 -1.51
CA ARG A 707 -33.28 12.38 -1.96
C ARG A 707 -34.61 11.67 -2.20
N PHE A 708 -34.60 10.50 -2.83
CA PHE A 708 -35.81 9.70 -3.03
C PHE A 708 -36.44 9.26 -1.70
N ARG A 709 -35.62 8.78 -0.75
CA ARG A 709 -36.10 8.42 0.60
C ARG A 709 -36.63 9.63 1.37
N SER A 710 -35.96 10.78 1.26
CA SER A 710 -36.41 12.04 1.83
C SER A 710 -37.77 12.45 1.28
N TRP A 711 -37.94 12.42 -0.05
CA TRP A 711 -39.20 12.69 -0.72
C TRP A 711 -40.31 11.73 -0.26
N TRP A 712 -40.03 10.42 -0.22
CA TRP A 712 -40.99 9.43 0.24
C TRP A 712 -41.39 9.66 1.71
N ASN A 713 -40.43 10.00 2.56
CA ASN A 713 -40.66 10.33 3.96
C ASN A 713 -41.55 11.57 4.12
N THR A 714 -41.37 12.60 3.28
CA THR A 714 -42.26 13.77 3.24
C THR A 714 -43.67 13.41 2.78
N VAL A 715 -43.81 12.55 1.76
CA VAL A 715 -45.13 12.11 1.25
C VAL A 715 -45.88 11.26 2.27
N THR A 716 -45.15 10.43 3.02
CA THR A 716 -45.72 9.50 4.01
C THR A 716 -45.83 10.08 5.43
N ASN A 717 -45.45 11.35 5.63
CA ASN A 717 -45.34 12.00 6.94
C ASN A 717 -44.54 11.17 7.96
N GLY A 718 -43.38 10.66 7.57
CA GLY A 718 -42.53 9.89 8.46
C GLY A 718 -41.84 10.75 9.53
N ASN A 719 -41.34 10.09 10.58
CA ASN A 719 -40.81 10.72 11.80
C ASN A 719 -39.37 11.30 11.65
N VAL A 720 -38.78 11.23 10.46
CA VAL A 720 -37.41 11.68 10.18
C VAL A 720 -37.44 13.08 9.56
N LYS A 721 -36.48 13.94 9.88
CA LYS A 721 -36.34 15.24 9.22
C LYS A 721 -35.97 15.03 7.74
N SER A 722 -36.90 15.36 6.84
CA SER A 722 -36.63 15.38 5.39
C SER A 722 -35.60 16.44 5.05
N ILE A 723 -34.75 16.18 4.04
CA ILE A 723 -33.92 17.20 3.40
C ILE A 723 -34.86 18.22 2.78
N GLN A 724 -35.09 19.32 3.48
CA GLN A 724 -35.69 20.51 2.92
C GLN A 724 -34.53 21.43 2.55
N GLU A 725 -34.48 21.86 1.29
CA GLU A 725 -33.71 23.06 0.97
C GLU A 725 -34.34 24.18 1.81
N GLU A 726 -33.52 24.90 2.58
CA GLU A 726 -34.02 26.14 3.19
C GLU A 726 -34.72 26.93 2.08
N PRO A 727 -35.95 27.41 2.29
CA PRO A 727 -36.62 28.17 1.26
C PRO A 727 -35.74 29.38 1.00
N VAL A 728 -34.98 29.35 -0.10
CA VAL A 728 -34.30 30.53 -0.60
C VAL A 728 -35.42 31.51 -0.81
N VAL A 729 -35.49 32.51 0.06
CA VAL A 729 -36.49 33.58 -0.06
C VAL A 729 -36.13 34.25 -1.37
N LYS A 730 -36.75 33.80 -2.47
CA LYS A 730 -36.61 34.43 -3.77
C LYS A 730 -37.24 35.81 -3.61
N LYS A 731 -36.41 36.80 -3.29
CA LYS A 731 -36.83 38.20 -3.27
C LYS A 731 -37.44 38.45 -4.66
N GLN A 732 -38.70 38.84 -4.71
CA GLN A 732 -39.34 39.18 -5.98
C GLN A 732 -38.76 40.52 -6.41
N TRP A 733 -37.74 40.48 -7.27
CA TRP A 733 -37.09 41.66 -7.76
C TRP A 733 -38.03 42.42 -8.70
N THR A 734 -38.18 43.73 -8.49
CA THR A 734 -38.64 44.60 -9.58
C THR A 734 -37.53 44.76 -10.62
N LEU A 735 -37.86 44.99 -11.90
CA LEU A 735 -36.86 45.04 -12.96
C LEU A 735 -35.79 46.11 -12.70
N SER A 736 -36.15 47.21 -12.02
CA SER A 736 -35.23 48.25 -11.56
C SER A 736 -34.35 47.81 -10.40
N GLU A 737 -34.88 47.09 -9.41
CA GLU A 737 -34.07 46.55 -8.30
C GLU A 737 -33.13 45.45 -8.79
N TRP A 738 -33.59 44.63 -9.75
CA TRP A 738 -32.75 43.61 -10.36
C TRP A 738 -31.63 44.27 -11.16
N LEU A 739 -31.94 45.29 -11.97
CA LEU A 739 -30.92 46.02 -12.72
C LEU A 739 -29.93 46.72 -11.79
N SER A 740 -30.41 47.32 -10.69
CA SER A 740 -29.54 48.02 -9.74
C SER A 740 -28.63 47.05 -9.01
N ALA A 741 -29.15 45.92 -8.52
CA ALA A 741 -28.31 44.94 -7.84
C ALA A 741 -27.42 44.13 -8.79
N PHE A 742 -27.84 43.94 -10.03
CA PHE A 742 -26.98 43.38 -11.08
C PHE A 742 -25.81 44.32 -11.36
N LEU A 743 -26.08 45.61 -11.59
CA LEU A 743 -25.04 46.62 -11.78
C LEU A 743 -24.16 46.80 -10.54
N GLU A 744 -24.73 46.72 -9.33
CA GLU A 744 -24.01 46.85 -8.06
C GLU A 744 -23.14 45.60 -7.77
N ALA A 745 -23.60 44.40 -8.11
CA ALA A 745 -22.79 43.18 -8.04
C ALA A 745 -21.69 43.16 -9.10
N GLU A 746 -21.97 43.70 -10.29
CA GLU A 746 -20.98 43.84 -11.34
C GLU A 746 -19.93 44.88 -10.95
N LEU A 747 -20.33 46.07 -10.45
CA LEU A 747 -19.44 47.11 -9.89
C LEU A 747 -18.66 46.63 -8.65
N ALA A 748 -19.27 45.85 -7.76
CA ALA A 748 -18.59 45.28 -6.59
C ALA A 748 -17.50 44.27 -6.99
N GLY A 749 -17.62 43.64 -8.16
CA GLY A 749 -16.55 42.82 -8.73
C GLY A 749 -15.33 43.60 -9.24
N TRP A 750 -15.43 44.94 -9.37
CA TRP A 750 -14.32 45.80 -9.82
C TRP A 750 -13.63 46.56 -8.69
N ASP A 751 -14.27 46.72 -7.53
CA ASP A 751 -13.73 47.48 -6.38
C ASP A 751 -13.03 46.61 -5.32
N ASP A 752 -13.03 45.27 -5.48
CA ASP A 752 -12.32 44.36 -4.59
C ASP A 752 -10.86 44.13 -5.07
N TYR A 753 -10.10 45.22 -5.12
CA TYR A 753 -8.64 45.14 -5.02
C TYR A 753 -8.31 45.20 -3.54
N GLU A 754 -8.47 44.07 -2.83
CA GLU A 754 -7.88 43.92 -1.50
C GLU A 754 -6.35 44.05 -1.63
N PRO A 755 -5.70 44.99 -0.92
CA PRO A 755 -4.24 45.01 -0.83
C PRO A 755 -3.78 43.75 -0.10
N ASP A 756 -3.04 42.90 -0.79
CA ASP A 756 -2.41 41.70 -0.24
C ASP A 756 -1.59 42.03 1.01
N ASP A 757 -2.13 41.68 2.18
CA ASP A 757 -1.43 41.73 3.47
C ASP A 757 -0.93 40.32 3.80
N TYR A 758 0.07 39.83 3.06
CA TYR A 758 0.89 38.68 3.47
C TYR A 758 2.35 38.84 3.00
N ASP A 759 3.14 39.47 3.86
CA ASP A 759 4.56 39.21 3.96
C ASP A 759 4.81 37.83 4.61
N ASP A 760 5.52 36.99 3.85
CA ASP A 760 6.61 36.10 4.24
C ASP A 760 6.34 34.86 5.13
N ALA A 761 6.20 33.71 4.45
CA ALA A 761 6.77 32.45 4.90
C ALA A 761 7.18 31.57 3.69
N HIS A 762 8.33 31.87 3.12
CA HIS A 762 9.00 31.01 2.13
C HIS A 762 9.44 29.65 2.72
N VAL A 763 8.93 28.53 2.18
CA VAL A 763 9.63 27.23 1.95
C VAL A 763 8.92 26.53 0.77
N ALA A 764 9.38 26.62 -0.48
CA ALA A 764 10.52 25.95 -1.13
C ALA A 764 10.33 24.43 -1.37
N GLY A 765 9.69 24.11 -2.50
CA GLY A 765 9.77 22.83 -3.21
C GLY A 765 9.79 23.13 -4.71
N ASP A 766 10.90 22.80 -5.36
CA ASP A 766 11.25 23.11 -6.75
C ASP A 766 10.18 22.68 -7.78
N ASP A 767 9.67 23.64 -8.56
CA ASP A 767 9.34 23.45 -9.97
C ASP A 767 9.60 24.76 -10.72
N TYR A 768 10.56 24.73 -11.65
CA TYR A 768 10.98 25.88 -12.47
C TYR A 768 10.83 25.54 -13.96
N TYR A 769 9.85 26.18 -14.62
CA TYR A 769 9.77 26.63 -16.02
C TYR A 769 8.45 27.44 -16.04
N GLY A 770 8.36 28.73 -16.35
CA GLY A 770 8.91 29.50 -17.45
C GLY A 770 8.00 30.72 -17.60
N ASP A 771 8.59 31.92 -17.61
CA ASP A 771 7.89 33.21 -17.57
C ASP A 771 7.57 33.71 -19.00
N GLY A 772 6.50 34.51 -19.11
CA GLY A 772 6.27 35.44 -20.23
C GLY A 772 5.19 35.06 -21.25
N TYR A 773 3.96 35.55 -21.04
CA TYR A 773 3.14 36.37 -21.97
C TYR A 773 1.73 36.54 -21.37
N HIS A 774 1.56 37.53 -20.48
CA HIS A 774 0.24 38.06 -20.14
C HIS A 774 0.09 39.44 -20.78
N GLY A 775 -0.88 39.54 -21.67
CA GLY A 775 -1.27 40.74 -22.39
C GLY A 775 -2.00 40.29 -23.63
N ASP A 776 -3.31 40.07 -23.50
CA ASP A 776 -4.35 40.09 -24.57
C ASP A 776 -5.68 39.40 -24.16
N GLU A 777 -5.99 39.21 -22.86
CA GLU A 777 -7.25 38.56 -22.42
C GLU A 777 -8.42 39.52 -22.13
N ILE A 778 -8.24 40.84 -22.25
CA ILE A 778 -9.32 41.80 -21.95
C ILE A 778 -10.28 41.98 -23.15
N ASP A 779 -9.83 41.72 -24.38
CA ASP A 779 -10.63 41.99 -25.58
C ASP A 779 -11.52 40.81 -26.03
N SER A 780 -11.35 39.58 -25.50
CA SER A 780 -12.16 38.42 -25.92
C SER A 780 -13.57 38.40 -25.29
N ASP A 781 -13.65 38.72 -24.00
CA ASP A 781 -14.87 38.48 -23.22
C ASP A 781 -15.96 39.52 -23.49
N ILE A 782 -15.54 40.75 -23.78
CA ILE A 782 -16.44 41.83 -24.23
C ILE A 782 -17.02 41.50 -25.61
N LEU A 783 -16.20 40.94 -26.50
CA LEU A 783 -16.59 40.62 -27.87
C LEU A 783 -17.56 39.44 -27.91
N GLU A 784 -17.37 38.44 -27.06
CA GLU A 784 -18.26 37.28 -26.94
C GLU A 784 -19.64 37.67 -26.38
N SER A 785 -19.66 38.54 -25.37
CA SER A 785 -20.89 39.07 -24.77
C SER A 785 -21.71 39.90 -25.77
N LEU A 786 -21.05 40.73 -26.59
CA LEU A 786 -21.71 41.51 -27.65
C LEU A 786 -22.27 40.62 -28.77
N ILE A 787 -21.60 39.52 -29.11
CA ILE A 787 -22.08 38.55 -30.10
C ILE A 787 -23.36 37.86 -29.60
N ILE A 788 -23.41 37.46 -28.32
CA ILE A 788 -24.59 36.81 -27.73
C ILE A 788 -25.79 37.77 -27.71
N LEU A 789 -25.59 39.05 -27.37
CA LEU A 789 -26.64 40.07 -27.42
C LEU A 789 -27.13 40.32 -28.86
N ALA A 790 -26.23 40.37 -29.85
CA ALA A 790 -26.60 40.52 -31.25
C ALA A 790 -27.40 39.31 -31.78
N LEU A 791 -27.01 38.09 -31.42
CA LEU A 791 -27.70 36.86 -31.80
C LEU A 791 -29.08 36.74 -31.16
N SER A 792 -29.20 37.09 -29.87
CA SER A 792 -30.49 37.08 -29.17
C SER A 792 -31.46 38.13 -29.73
N GLY A 793 -30.97 39.33 -30.07
CA GLY A 793 -31.73 40.37 -30.77
C GLY A 793 -32.18 39.94 -32.17
N ALA A 794 -31.30 39.29 -32.94
CA ALA A 794 -31.63 38.75 -34.26
C ALA A 794 -32.68 37.64 -34.18
N LEU A 795 -32.61 36.76 -33.18
CA LEU A 795 -33.61 35.72 -32.95
C LEU A 795 -34.97 36.32 -32.59
N ALA A 796 -35.00 37.32 -31.71
CA ALA A 796 -36.22 38.04 -31.36
C ALA A 796 -36.85 38.73 -32.58
N PHE A 797 -36.04 39.36 -33.43
CA PHE A 797 -36.50 39.96 -34.69
C PHE A 797 -37.05 38.91 -35.67
N LEU A 798 -36.39 37.76 -35.81
CA LEU A 798 -36.86 36.67 -36.68
C LEU A 798 -38.17 36.05 -36.18
N LEU A 799 -38.34 35.91 -34.86
CA LEU A 799 -39.59 35.45 -34.26
C LEU A 799 -40.72 36.46 -34.46
N TYR A 800 -40.44 37.76 -34.26
CA TYR A 800 -41.38 38.84 -34.54
C TYR A 800 -41.77 38.87 -36.03
N TYR A 801 -40.80 38.76 -36.93
CA TYR A 801 -41.03 38.74 -38.37
C TYR A 801 -41.84 37.52 -38.82
N ARG A 802 -41.57 36.35 -38.23
CA ARG A 802 -42.35 35.12 -38.47
C ARG A 802 -43.80 35.26 -37.99
N ALA A 803 -44.02 35.84 -36.81
CA ALA A 803 -45.35 36.10 -36.27
C ALA A 803 -46.13 37.12 -37.13
N GLN A 804 -45.46 38.15 -37.66
CA GLN A 804 -46.08 39.14 -38.53
C GLN A 804 -46.45 38.56 -39.91
N ARG A 805 -45.67 37.61 -40.42
CA ARG A 805 -45.96 36.89 -41.67
C ARG A 805 -47.16 35.95 -41.53
N GLN A 806 -47.28 35.27 -40.39
CA GLN A 806 -48.44 34.40 -40.10
C GLN A 806 -49.75 35.20 -40.01
N ARG A 807 -49.74 36.39 -39.38
CA ARG A 807 -50.93 37.26 -39.33
C ARG A 807 -51.41 37.69 -40.72
N ARG A 808 -50.49 38.04 -41.64
CA ARG A 808 -50.86 38.38 -43.03
C ARG A 808 -51.48 37.20 -43.78
N GLN A 809 -50.95 35.98 -43.58
CA GLN A 809 -51.50 34.77 -44.20
C GLN A 809 -52.88 34.40 -43.65
N GLU A 810 -53.13 34.61 -42.36
CA GLU A 810 -54.46 34.41 -41.77
C GLU A 810 -55.48 35.44 -42.27
N GLU A 811 -55.09 36.71 -42.45
CA GLU A 811 -55.96 37.73 -43.04
C GLU A 811 -56.31 37.42 -44.50
N GLU A 812 -55.36 36.91 -45.30
CA GLU A 812 -55.62 36.47 -46.68
C GLU A 812 -56.50 35.22 -46.75
N ARG A 813 -56.32 34.25 -45.83
CA ARG A 813 -57.21 33.08 -45.71
C ARG A 813 -58.63 33.49 -45.34
N ARG A 814 -58.81 34.39 -44.36
CA ARG A 814 -60.13 34.93 -43.98
C ARG A 814 -60.82 35.65 -45.14
N ARG A 815 -60.08 36.40 -45.97
CA ARG A 815 -60.62 37.02 -47.20
C ARG A 815 -61.04 35.98 -48.26
N ARG A 816 -60.31 34.88 -48.42
CA ARG A 816 -60.64 33.79 -49.34
C ARG A 816 -61.82 32.93 -48.86
N GLU A 817 -61.92 32.68 -47.55
CA GLU A 817 -63.05 31.96 -46.94
C GLU A 817 -64.35 32.77 -47.02
N GLN A 818 -64.29 34.10 -46.86
CA GLN A 818 -65.44 34.98 -47.09
C GLN A 818 -65.87 35.04 -48.57
N GLN A 819 -64.95 34.90 -49.53
CA GLN A 819 -65.27 34.77 -50.96
C GLN A 819 -65.81 33.39 -51.35
N GLN A 820 -65.39 32.31 -50.67
CA GLN A 820 -65.90 30.95 -50.93
C GLN A 820 -67.26 30.67 -50.27
N GLN A 821 -67.58 31.27 -49.13
CA GLN A 821 -68.90 31.14 -48.49
C GLN A 821 -70.04 31.85 -49.26
N GLN A 822 -69.73 32.77 -50.18
CA GLN A 822 -70.71 33.38 -51.07
C GLN A 822 -71.01 32.55 -52.33
N LEU A 823 -70.25 31.47 -52.61
CA LEU A 823 -70.42 30.65 -53.83
C LEU A 823 -71.00 29.24 -53.59
N TYR A 824 -71.34 28.87 -52.36
CA TYR A 824 -71.93 27.57 -52.02
C TYR A 824 -73.22 27.74 -51.17
N GLN A 825 -74.27 28.23 -51.81
CA GLN A 825 -75.65 28.09 -51.35
C GLN A 825 -76.41 27.22 -52.37
N GLY A 826 -76.55 25.93 -52.09
CA GLY A 826 -77.45 25.08 -52.89
C GLY A 826 -77.21 23.56 -52.81
N VAL A 827 -78.08 22.89 -52.04
CA VAL A 827 -78.67 21.54 -52.30
C VAL A 827 -77.91 20.29 -51.77
N PRO A 828 -78.61 19.22 -51.28
CA PRO A 828 -78.25 18.44 -50.08
C PRO A 828 -77.84 16.95 -50.29
N LEU A 829 -77.43 16.31 -49.18
CA LEU A 829 -76.88 14.95 -48.94
C LEU A 829 -77.74 13.76 -49.41
N PRO A 830 -77.09 12.63 -49.78
CA PRO A 830 -77.32 11.36 -49.03
C PRO A 830 -76.11 10.38 -48.90
N GLN A 831 -76.30 9.35 -48.05
CA GLN A 831 -75.50 8.14 -47.71
C GLN A 831 -75.07 7.33 -48.96
N GLU A 832 -74.01 6.50 -49.05
CA GLU A 832 -73.31 5.52 -48.19
C GLU A 832 -71.98 5.07 -48.90
N GLN A 833 -70.96 4.56 -48.15
CA GLN A 833 -69.75 3.70 -48.44
C GLN A 833 -69.20 3.45 -49.90
N PRO A 834 -67.97 2.89 -50.12
CA PRO A 834 -66.67 2.91 -49.41
C PRO A 834 -65.46 3.21 -50.36
N GLN A 835 -64.23 3.15 -49.79
CA GLN A 835 -62.92 2.89 -50.43
C GLN A 835 -62.10 4.01 -51.11
N GLN A 836 -60.89 4.18 -50.53
CA GLN A 836 -59.56 4.28 -51.16
C GLN A 836 -59.18 5.51 -52.01
N GLN A 837 -58.33 6.38 -51.44
CA GLN A 837 -56.87 6.51 -51.71
C GLN A 837 -56.36 7.92 -51.33
N GLY A 838 -55.11 7.99 -50.87
CA GLY A 838 -54.24 9.15 -51.15
C GLY A 838 -53.95 10.11 -49.99
N GLN A 839 -52.94 9.76 -49.20
CA GLN A 839 -51.87 10.60 -48.62
C GLN A 839 -52.06 12.13 -48.48
N ALA A 840 -51.88 12.63 -47.24
CA ALA A 840 -50.86 13.62 -46.83
C ALA A 840 -51.23 14.17 -45.44
N GLN A 841 -50.60 13.70 -44.35
CA GLN A 841 -49.39 14.28 -43.75
C GLN A 841 -49.69 15.51 -42.86
N GLN A 842 -49.95 15.24 -41.58
CA GLN A 842 -49.86 16.20 -40.47
C GLN A 842 -49.13 15.57 -39.28
N ASP A 843 -48.19 16.35 -38.76
CA ASP A 843 -47.46 16.32 -37.49
C ASP A 843 -47.66 15.12 -36.55
N ARG A 844 -46.62 14.28 -36.44
CA ARG A 844 -46.45 13.29 -35.37
C ARG A 844 -45.56 13.88 -34.26
N GLY A 845 -46.12 13.98 -33.07
CA GLY A 845 -45.40 14.17 -31.81
C GLY A 845 -44.51 12.97 -31.45
N LEU A 846 -43.65 13.17 -30.46
CA LEU A 846 -42.42 12.41 -30.20
C LEU A 846 -42.58 10.94 -29.73
N PHE A 847 -43.79 10.38 -29.62
CA PHE A 847 -44.02 8.98 -29.21
C PHE A 847 -45.23 8.36 -29.93
N PRO A 848 -45.10 7.17 -30.57
CA PRO A 848 -46.21 6.48 -31.24
C PRO A 848 -47.13 5.73 -30.26
N ASN A 849 -48.41 5.58 -30.64
CA ASN A 849 -49.46 4.93 -29.85
C ASN A 849 -49.30 3.38 -29.89
N PRO A 850 -49.54 2.61 -28.81
CA PRO A 850 -49.19 1.18 -28.74
C PRO A 850 -49.92 0.23 -29.71
N ASN A 851 -50.93 0.70 -30.42
CA ASN A 851 -51.68 -0.09 -31.40
C ASN A 851 -51.26 0.20 -32.87
N ASP A 852 -50.20 0.97 -33.09
CA ASP A 852 -49.65 1.27 -34.42
C ASP A 852 -48.66 0.16 -34.85
N PRO A 853 -48.81 -0.48 -36.02
CA PRO A 853 -47.97 -1.62 -36.44
C PRO A 853 -46.47 -1.31 -36.56
N ASP A 854 -46.05 -0.04 -36.61
CA ASP A 854 -44.64 0.37 -36.59
C ASP A 854 -44.02 0.44 -35.18
N PHE A 855 -44.81 0.26 -34.11
CA PHE A 855 -44.32 0.20 -32.73
C PHE A 855 -43.31 -0.94 -32.53
N LEU A 856 -43.52 -2.09 -33.19
CA LEU A 856 -42.61 -3.23 -33.10
C LEU A 856 -41.25 -3.00 -33.79
N ASN A 857 -41.19 -2.13 -34.81
CA ASN A 857 -39.93 -1.73 -35.44
C ASN A 857 -39.17 -0.67 -34.63
N TRP A 858 -39.88 0.20 -33.90
CA TRP A 858 -39.25 1.10 -32.92
C TRP A 858 -38.64 0.34 -31.74
N VAL A 859 -39.32 -0.70 -31.23
CA VAL A 859 -38.80 -1.59 -30.18
C VAL A 859 -37.59 -2.41 -30.64
N ALA A 860 -37.47 -2.73 -31.94
CA ALA A 860 -36.34 -3.48 -32.50
C ALA A 860 -35.12 -2.61 -32.89
N GLY A 861 -35.25 -1.28 -32.93
CA GLY A 861 -34.16 -0.35 -33.28
C GLY A 861 -33.25 0.06 -32.11
N GLY A 862 -33.52 -0.42 -30.89
CA GLY A 862 -32.79 -0.07 -29.66
C GLY A 862 -31.60 -0.97 -29.31
N VAL A 863 -31.04 -1.70 -30.27
CA VAL A 863 -29.84 -2.52 -30.06
C VAL A 863 -28.81 -2.22 -31.15
N GLY A 864 -27.81 -1.42 -30.79
CA GLY A 864 -26.63 -1.19 -31.61
C GLY A 864 -26.23 0.27 -31.74
N HIS A 865 -25.68 0.84 -30.67
CA HIS A 865 -24.43 1.61 -30.68
C HIS A 865 -23.91 1.81 -29.26
#